data_AF-A0A9W6Q1D7-F1
#
_entry.id   AF-A0A9W6Q1D7-F1
#
_cell.length_a   1.000
_cell.length_b   1.000
_cell.length_c   1.000
_cell.angle_alpha   90.00
_cell.angle_beta   90.00
_cell.angle_gamma   90.00
#
_symmetry.space_group_name_H-M   'P 1'
#
loop_
_entity.id
_entity.type
_entity.pdbx_description
1 polymer ?
#
loop_
_entity_poly.entity_id
_entity_poly.type
_entity_poly.pdbx_seq_one_letter_code
_entity_poly.pdbx_strand_id
1 'polypeptide(L)'
;MQMTEQRTATVVVGWQGELLGAVGPFATDSPYWAQVGEVAAAASRAAGVPLAVLRLLSVAGGEGGRGGGTVYLAVASERPTGALAPADTEDVGHPLRLRWASADGLAAEWAWADGELAELGRPRTGPVEQVRSWNLSALSRFPTADGPVWLKSTPPFAVPEAAVIARAGRVDPELVPRVLAADGRRVLLADVPGVDCWGVPEDGMLTAVDRWAAVQAAVAADGPGEWADCSPTALAERFPALLERLRPELSEQEYAQARELAGQLPAIARELESCGLPSTLVHGDFHPGNWRFDGERATVLDFSDAAWGHPALDGLRPMPFLSPERWAVVRARWADAWRELVPDCAPERALELAPPLVHVHFALRYQEFLDGIEPSEHPYHAGDPAGEVRRALRSLGKALFPTVGSEPRGAGRELYHALMARTGSSAQLVLDAWAAEALPGYPERLAAAASYDAFTAQSAQEQDLLECELYALSRTADALALEFQPPYGDGPVRDGVRLGVGREEFAAFFARLGMTEVGAADGFDPFLHEIAELVPAEDPDAPIELLDVLWPGFVLGELVFTRAGVRVRAGARVAEPGWADASPVYWAFRRRGRRPVDLSQGWGSNSQWSTSHRMDFRTADGDRLNVVRTPERLSDHHAIDGFPPLSRAEAEELLRHRCLLRRPAGYPELVVDSQEAADFWPFDWTLPEPAACSPDCRDHGSNWQRP
;
A
#
# COMPACT_ATOMS: atom_id res chain seq x y z
N MET A 1 2.54 11.08 -31.93
CA MET A 1 1.20 11.31 -32.50
C MET A 1 0.24 10.47 -31.68
N GLN A 2 -0.25 11.00 -30.55
CA GLN A 2 -1.25 10.31 -29.72
C GLN A 2 -2.48 10.08 -30.60
N MET A 3 -2.97 8.84 -30.70
CA MET A 3 -4.28 8.63 -31.27
C MET A 3 -5.26 9.38 -30.36
N THR A 4 -5.82 10.48 -30.85
CA THR A 4 -6.97 11.11 -30.19
C THR A 4 -8.06 10.06 -30.13
N GLU A 5 -8.39 9.60 -28.92
CA GLU A 5 -9.51 8.70 -28.69
C GLU A 5 -10.77 9.36 -29.26
N GLN A 6 -11.19 8.91 -30.44
CA GLN A 6 -12.27 9.55 -31.17
C GLN A 6 -13.60 9.17 -30.50
N ARG A 7 -14.37 10.17 -30.08
CA ARG A 7 -15.74 10.00 -29.59
C ARG A 7 -16.73 10.31 -30.71
N THR A 8 -17.77 9.49 -30.80
CA THR A 8 -18.96 9.79 -31.61
C THR A 8 -20.19 9.95 -30.72
N ALA A 9 -21.12 10.81 -31.10
CA ALA A 9 -22.31 11.14 -30.33
C ALA A 9 -23.57 11.06 -31.18
N THR A 10 -24.54 10.25 -30.76
CA THR A 10 -25.90 10.23 -31.27
C THR A 10 -26.81 10.89 -30.25
N VAL A 11 -27.77 11.70 -30.70
CA VAL A 11 -28.68 12.43 -29.82
C VAL A 11 -30.12 12.05 -30.13
N VAL A 12 -30.78 11.41 -29.17
CA VAL A 12 -32.22 11.14 -29.18
C VAL A 12 -32.94 12.43 -28.77
N VAL A 13 -33.93 12.83 -29.55
CA VAL A 13 -34.62 14.12 -29.43
C VAL A 13 -36.02 13.91 -28.88
N GLY A 14 -36.28 14.48 -27.71
CA GLY A 14 -37.62 14.58 -27.11
C GLY A 14 -38.23 15.97 -27.27
N TRP A 15 -39.56 16.05 -27.38
CA TRP A 15 -40.31 17.31 -27.37
C TRP A 15 -41.69 17.09 -26.73
N GLN A 16 -42.05 17.90 -25.73
CA GLN A 16 -43.33 17.80 -25.00
C GLN A 16 -43.64 16.39 -24.47
N GLY A 17 -42.61 15.66 -24.02
CA GLY A 17 -42.74 14.30 -23.48
C GLY A 17 -42.81 13.19 -24.54
N GLU A 18 -42.75 13.52 -25.84
CA GLU A 18 -42.71 12.56 -26.94
C GLU A 18 -41.28 12.41 -27.47
N LEU A 19 -40.80 11.18 -27.68
CA LEU A 19 -39.53 10.91 -28.37
C LEU A 19 -39.77 10.91 -29.87
N LEU A 20 -39.09 11.83 -30.58
CA LEU A 20 -39.36 12.09 -32.00
C LEU A 20 -38.38 11.38 -32.95
N GLY A 21 -37.26 10.89 -32.44
CA GLY A 21 -36.21 10.21 -33.20
C GLY A 21 -34.81 10.65 -32.77
N ALA A 22 -33.80 10.46 -33.60
CA ALA A 22 -32.42 10.81 -33.31
C ALA A 22 -31.71 11.52 -34.47
N VAL A 23 -30.65 12.25 -34.12
CA VAL A 23 -29.69 12.87 -35.03
C VAL A 23 -28.27 12.41 -34.73
N GLY A 24 -27.40 12.41 -35.74
CA GLY A 24 -26.02 11.90 -35.65
C GLY A 24 -25.86 10.53 -36.33
N PRO A 25 -24.75 9.81 -36.07
CA PRO A 25 -23.69 10.17 -35.11
C PRO A 25 -22.82 11.35 -35.57
N PHE A 26 -22.38 12.18 -34.63
CA PHE A 26 -21.43 13.27 -34.85
C PHE A 26 -20.06 12.85 -34.32
N ALA A 27 -18.98 13.09 -35.06
CA ALA A 27 -17.64 13.08 -34.48
C ALA A 27 -17.46 14.34 -33.62
N THR A 28 -16.83 14.20 -32.45
CA THR A 28 -16.57 15.32 -31.54
C THR A 28 -15.08 15.51 -31.33
N ASP A 29 -14.64 16.76 -31.22
CA ASP A 29 -13.24 17.08 -30.91
C ASP A 29 -12.87 16.69 -29.47
N SER A 30 -13.80 16.89 -28.53
CA SER A 30 -13.60 16.47 -27.15
C SER A 30 -13.85 14.97 -26.97
N PRO A 31 -12.93 14.22 -26.32
CA PRO A 31 -13.13 12.80 -26.05
C PRO A 31 -14.08 12.56 -24.86
N TYR A 32 -14.37 13.57 -24.04
CA TYR A 32 -15.03 13.42 -22.74
C TYR A 32 -16.55 13.40 -22.85
N TRP A 33 -17.20 12.33 -22.37
CA TRP A 33 -18.67 12.17 -22.45
C TRP A 33 -19.42 13.32 -21.76
N ALA A 34 -18.91 13.80 -20.63
CA ALA A 34 -19.49 14.89 -19.86
C ALA A 34 -19.52 16.24 -20.60
N GLN A 35 -18.66 16.45 -21.60
CA GLN A 35 -18.61 17.68 -22.38
C GLN A 35 -19.60 17.60 -23.56
N VAL A 36 -20.74 18.29 -23.40
CA VAL A 36 -21.90 18.16 -24.28
C VAL A 36 -22.13 19.38 -25.18
N GLY A 37 -21.41 20.50 -24.99
CA GLY A 37 -21.66 21.73 -25.73
C GLY A 37 -21.55 21.59 -27.26
N GLU A 38 -20.50 20.93 -27.74
CA GLU A 38 -20.34 20.63 -29.18
C GLU A 38 -21.45 19.72 -29.71
N VAL A 39 -21.83 18.71 -28.91
CA VAL A 39 -22.90 17.75 -29.23
C VAL A 39 -24.25 18.46 -29.33
N ALA A 40 -24.58 19.32 -28.36
CA ALA A 40 -25.80 20.11 -28.35
C ALA A 40 -25.88 21.05 -29.57
N ALA A 41 -24.77 21.70 -29.91
CA ALA A 41 -24.70 22.60 -31.07
C ALA A 41 -24.86 21.85 -32.41
N ALA A 42 -24.19 20.70 -32.57
CA ALA A 42 -24.30 19.86 -33.76
C ALA A 42 -25.72 19.28 -33.92
N ALA A 43 -26.28 18.75 -32.82
CA ALA A 43 -27.62 18.20 -32.80
C ALA A 43 -28.68 19.28 -33.08
N SER A 44 -28.53 20.49 -32.53
CA SER A 44 -29.43 21.62 -32.82
C SER A 44 -29.46 21.99 -34.30
N ARG A 45 -28.28 22.06 -34.95
CA ARG A 45 -28.19 22.32 -36.39
C ARG A 45 -28.87 21.23 -37.21
N ALA A 46 -28.68 19.96 -36.83
CA ALA A 46 -29.29 18.82 -37.53
C ALA A 46 -30.82 18.77 -37.34
N ALA A 47 -31.32 19.06 -36.13
CA ALA A 47 -32.75 19.07 -35.81
C ALA A 47 -33.49 20.32 -36.30
N GLY A 48 -32.76 21.39 -36.66
CA GLY A 48 -33.31 22.67 -37.12
C GLY A 48 -33.86 23.57 -36.01
N VAL A 49 -33.73 23.16 -34.75
CA VAL A 49 -34.21 23.88 -33.55
C VAL A 49 -33.19 23.74 -32.42
N PRO A 50 -33.11 24.69 -31.48
CA PRO A 50 -32.24 24.56 -30.31
C PRO A 50 -32.60 23.34 -29.46
N LEU A 51 -31.57 22.52 -29.16
CA LEU A 51 -31.64 21.35 -28.29
C LEU A 51 -30.76 21.54 -27.05
N ALA A 52 -31.22 21.03 -25.91
CA ALA A 52 -30.43 20.93 -24.69
C ALA A 52 -30.22 19.45 -24.32
N VAL A 53 -28.96 19.03 -24.11
CA VAL A 53 -28.64 17.64 -23.76
C VAL A 53 -28.95 17.41 -22.28
N LEU A 54 -29.76 16.41 -21.97
CA LEU A 54 -30.17 16.10 -20.61
C LEU A 54 -29.20 15.14 -19.94
N ARG A 55 -28.99 13.95 -20.54
CA ARG A 55 -28.26 12.85 -19.90
C ARG A 55 -27.68 11.85 -20.90
N LEU A 56 -26.79 11.01 -20.41
CA LEU A 56 -26.28 9.87 -21.14
C LEU A 56 -27.31 8.71 -21.08
N LEU A 57 -27.54 8.07 -22.22
CA LEU A 57 -28.42 6.91 -22.35
C LEU A 57 -27.61 5.61 -22.40
N SER A 58 -26.55 5.61 -23.22
CA SER A 58 -25.69 4.44 -23.37
C SER A 58 -24.33 4.82 -23.96
N VAL A 59 -23.38 3.90 -23.78
CA VAL A 59 -22.04 3.96 -24.34
C VAL A 59 -21.72 2.63 -24.99
N ALA A 60 -21.10 2.66 -26.17
CA ALA A 60 -20.55 1.51 -26.87
C ALA A 60 -19.05 1.74 -27.14
N GLY A 61 -18.20 0.99 -26.44
CA GLY A 61 -16.74 1.21 -26.44
C GLY A 61 -16.34 2.49 -25.72
N GLY A 62 -15.03 2.72 -25.54
CA GLY A 62 -14.53 3.77 -24.66
C GLY A 62 -14.45 3.32 -23.19
N GLU A 63 -13.75 4.09 -22.36
CA GLU A 63 -13.43 3.76 -20.97
C GLU A 63 -13.27 5.03 -20.14
N GLY A 64 -13.62 5.00 -18.86
CA GLY A 64 -13.35 6.09 -17.90
C GLY A 64 -13.92 7.45 -18.31
N GLY A 65 -15.12 7.48 -18.91
CA GLY A 65 -15.73 8.74 -19.33
C GLY A 65 -15.25 9.28 -20.68
N ARG A 66 -14.50 8.49 -21.48
CA ARG A 66 -13.83 8.96 -22.70
C ARG A 66 -14.01 8.03 -23.90
N GLY A 67 -13.96 8.62 -25.10
CA GLY A 67 -13.93 7.91 -26.38
C GLY A 67 -15.23 7.17 -26.71
N GLY A 68 -15.20 6.27 -27.69
CA GLY A 68 -16.33 5.38 -28.00
C GLY A 68 -17.55 6.07 -28.63
N GLY A 69 -18.64 5.30 -28.76
CA GLY A 69 -19.93 5.77 -29.26
C GLY A 69 -20.87 6.07 -28.10
N THR A 70 -21.34 7.31 -28.01
CA THR A 70 -22.23 7.78 -26.94
C THR A 70 -23.62 8.08 -27.49
N VAL A 71 -24.66 7.75 -26.73
CA VAL A 71 -26.04 8.13 -27.03
C VAL A 71 -26.55 9.01 -25.90
N TYR A 72 -27.02 10.22 -26.24
CA TYR A 72 -27.59 11.16 -25.26
C TYR A 72 -29.07 11.38 -25.52
N LEU A 73 -29.80 11.71 -24.46
CA LEU A 73 -31.14 12.27 -24.57
C LEU A 73 -31.04 13.80 -24.56
N ALA A 74 -31.75 14.47 -25.48
CA ALA A 74 -31.88 15.92 -25.50
C ALA A 74 -33.35 16.34 -25.62
N VAL A 75 -33.66 17.52 -25.09
CA VAL A 75 -34.98 18.15 -25.25
C VAL A 75 -34.91 19.27 -26.27
N ALA A 76 -35.89 19.31 -27.17
CA ALA A 76 -36.09 20.39 -28.12
C ALA A 76 -36.93 21.52 -27.52
N SER A 77 -36.52 22.76 -27.79
CA SER A 77 -37.30 23.96 -27.44
C SER A 77 -38.60 24.08 -28.25
N GLU A 78 -38.57 23.61 -29.50
CA GLU A 78 -39.67 23.64 -30.45
C GLU A 78 -39.76 22.30 -31.19
N ARG A 79 -40.84 22.07 -31.94
CA ARG A 79 -40.95 20.86 -32.75
C ARG A 79 -39.84 20.86 -33.82
N PRO A 80 -38.96 19.84 -33.86
CA PRO A 80 -37.89 19.75 -34.85
C PRO A 80 -38.41 19.83 -36.29
N THR A 81 -37.69 20.58 -37.13
CA THR A 81 -37.98 20.71 -38.57
C THR A 81 -37.03 19.89 -39.43
N GLY A 82 -35.90 19.45 -38.86
CA GLY A 82 -34.93 18.56 -39.50
C GLY A 82 -35.40 17.11 -39.55
N ALA A 83 -34.79 16.32 -40.43
CA ALA A 83 -35.07 14.89 -40.53
C ALA A 83 -34.49 14.15 -39.31
N LEU A 84 -35.34 13.40 -38.61
CA LEU A 84 -34.94 12.54 -37.49
C LEU A 84 -34.97 11.08 -37.92
N ALA A 85 -33.92 10.33 -37.59
CA ALA A 85 -33.92 8.88 -37.77
C ALA A 85 -34.77 8.23 -36.67
N PRO A 86 -35.46 7.10 -36.94
CA PRO A 86 -36.11 6.33 -35.87
C PRO A 86 -35.09 5.96 -34.78
N ALA A 87 -35.50 6.08 -33.53
CA ALA A 87 -34.68 5.71 -32.38
C ALA A 87 -35.52 4.84 -31.44
N ASP A 88 -35.08 3.60 -31.24
CA ASP A 88 -35.66 2.70 -30.25
C ASP A 88 -34.97 2.97 -28.92
N THR A 89 -35.53 3.90 -28.15
CA THR A 89 -35.09 4.17 -26.77
C THR A 89 -36.31 4.54 -25.95
N GLU A 90 -36.41 4.00 -24.75
CA GLU A 90 -37.44 4.38 -23.79
C GLU A 90 -36.84 5.33 -22.75
N ASP A 91 -37.46 6.49 -22.52
CA ASP A 91 -37.13 7.36 -21.39
C ASP A 91 -38.00 7.04 -20.18
N VAL A 92 -37.76 5.85 -19.59
CA VAL A 92 -38.42 5.47 -18.35
C VAL A 92 -37.79 6.25 -17.20
N GLY A 93 -38.62 6.94 -16.40
CA GLY A 93 -38.17 7.67 -15.21
C GLY A 93 -37.42 6.78 -14.22
N HIS A 94 -36.42 7.34 -13.53
CA HIS A 94 -35.67 6.65 -12.48
C HIS A 94 -35.64 7.50 -11.19
N PRO A 95 -35.79 6.91 -9.98
CA PRO A 95 -35.79 7.68 -8.72
C PRO A 95 -34.47 8.41 -8.45
N LEU A 96 -33.35 7.90 -8.97
CA LEU A 96 -32.03 8.54 -8.89
C LEU A 96 -31.74 9.50 -10.06
N ARG A 97 -32.74 9.80 -10.91
CA ARG A 97 -32.55 10.75 -12.00
C ARG A 97 -32.24 12.14 -11.43
N LEU A 98 -31.13 12.70 -11.88
CA LEU A 98 -30.70 14.03 -11.46
C LEU A 98 -31.63 15.10 -12.04
N ARG A 99 -31.74 16.23 -11.35
CA ARG A 99 -32.71 17.29 -11.69
C ARG A 99 -32.51 17.80 -13.12
N TRP A 100 -31.27 18.11 -13.49
CA TRP A 100 -30.89 18.57 -14.83
C TRP A 100 -30.91 17.48 -15.91
N ALA A 101 -31.06 16.21 -15.53
CA ALA A 101 -31.26 15.08 -16.46
C ALA A 101 -32.72 14.96 -16.92
N SER A 102 -33.57 15.93 -16.57
CA SER A 102 -34.97 16.06 -17.01
C SER A 102 -35.19 17.42 -17.68
N ALA A 103 -36.13 17.48 -18.64
CA ALA A 103 -36.47 18.73 -19.32
C ALA A 103 -36.95 19.82 -18.33
N ASP A 104 -37.92 19.48 -17.48
CA ASP A 104 -38.49 20.41 -16.51
C ASP A 104 -37.44 20.86 -15.47
N GLY A 105 -36.61 19.94 -15.01
CA GLY A 105 -35.57 20.26 -14.04
C GLY A 105 -34.47 21.15 -14.63
N LEU A 106 -33.97 20.87 -15.84
CA LEU A 106 -32.99 21.74 -16.50
C LEU A 106 -33.56 23.15 -16.76
N ALA A 107 -34.82 23.23 -17.21
CA ALA A 107 -35.50 24.50 -17.40
C ALA A 107 -35.63 25.28 -16.07
N ALA A 108 -35.91 24.60 -14.96
CA ALA A 108 -35.99 25.22 -13.63
C ALA A 108 -34.62 25.71 -13.12
N GLU A 109 -33.53 24.99 -13.41
CA GLU A 109 -32.16 25.43 -13.10
C GLU A 109 -31.82 26.73 -13.86
N TRP A 110 -32.13 26.79 -15.15
CA TRP A 110 -31.90 27.99 -15.97
C TRP A 110 -32.81 29.16 -15.60
N ALA A 111 -34.08 28.91 -15.30
CA ALA A 111 -35.02 29.94 -14.88
C ALA A 111 -34.62 30.58 -13.56
N TRP A 112 -34.10 29.78 -12.62
CA TRP A 112 -33.53 30.31 -11.37
C TRP A 112 -32.33 31.21 -11.64
N ALA A 113 -31.38 30.75 -12.47
CA ALA A 113 -30.22 31.55 -12.84
C ALA A 113 -30.59 32.88 -13.49
N ASP A 114 -31.55 32.87 -14.43
CA ASP A 114 -32.06 34.09 -15.07
C ASP A 114 -32.71 35.04 -14.04
N GLY A 115 -33.42 34.51 -13.04
CA GLY A 115 -34.02 35.29 -11.95
C GLY A 115 -32.98 35.99 -11.08
N GLU A 116 -31.99 35.25 -10.58
CA GLU A 116 -30.88 35.79 -9.77
C GLU A 116 -30.07 36.83 -10.56
N LEU A 117 -29.79 36.55 -11.84
CA LEU A 117 -29.10 37.49 -12.72
C LEU A 117 -29.90 38.78 -12.94
N ALA A 118 -31.22 38.70 -13.07
CA ALA A 118 -32.07 39.88 -13.18
C ALA A 118 -32.06 40.72 -11.90
N GLU A 119 -32.12 40.08 -10.72
CA GLU A 119 -32.03 40.76 -9.42
C GLU A 119 -30.67 41.45 -9.22
N LEU A 120 -29.59 40.84 -9.71
CA LEU A 120 -28.25 41.42 -9.71
C LEU A 120 -28.04 42.52 -10.77
N GLY A 121 -29.06 42.83 -11.59
CA GLY A 121 -28.95 43.81 -12.67
C GLY A 121 -28.06 43.35 -13.84
N ARG A 122 -27.89 42.04 -14.00
CA ARG A 122 -27.00 41.39 -14.98
C ARG A 122 -27.75 40.40 -15.87
N PRO A 123 -28.87 40.79 -16.52
CA PRO A 123 -29.63 39.87 -17.37
C PRO A 123 -28.75 39.33 -18.50
N ARG A 124 -29.00 38.08 -18.91
CA ARG A 124 -28.27 37.47 -20.02
C ARG A 124 -28.52 38.22 -21.34
N THR A 125 -27.49 38.31 -22.18
CA THR A 125 -27.49 39.01 -23.48
C THR A 125 -27.69 38.07 -24.67
N GLY A 126 -27.75 36.76 -24.43
CA GLY A 126 -27.83 35.73 -25.46
C GLY A 126 -28.42 34.41 -24.94
N PRO A 127 -28.43 33.34 -25.76
CA PRO A 127 -28.87 32.02 -25.33
C PRO A 127 -27.94 31.45 -24.26
N VAL A 128 -28.47 30.53 -23.44
CA VAL A 128 -27.67 29.75 -22.48
C VAL A 128 -26.80 28.77 -23.25
N GLU A 129 -25.54 28.67 -22.87
CA GLU A 129 -24.58 27.76 -23.50
C GLU A 129 -24.30 26.59 -22.56
N GLN A 130 -24.74 25.40 -22.95
CA GLN A 130 -24.47 24.20 -22.17
C GLN A 130 -23.00 23.78 -22.36
N VAL A 131 -22.31 23.50 -21.25
CA VAL A 131 -20.91 23.08 -21.25
C VAL A 131 -20.80 21.62 -20.83
N ARG A 132 -21.39 21.27 -19.68
CA ARG A 132 -21.43 19.88 -19.19
C ARG A 132 -22.84 19.47 -18.78
N SER A 133 -23.17 18.19 -19.00
CA SER A 133 -24.32 17.53 -18.38
C SER A 133 -23.96 16.07 -18.14
N TRP A 134 -23.80 15.70 -16.86
CA TRP A 134 -23.43 14.35 -16.45
C TRP A 134 -23.74 14.13 -14.97
N ASN A 135 -23.34 12.97 -14.45
CA ASN A 135 -23.72 12.49 -13.13
C ASN A 135 -23.12 13.24 -11.92
N LEU A 136 -22.02 13.98 -12.10
CA LEU A 136 -21.41 14.79 -11.03
C LEU A 136 -21.76 16.28 -11.11
N SER A 137 -22.23 16.79 -12.26
CA SER A 137 -22.70 18.18 -12.37
C SER A 137 -23.42 18.48 -13.68
N ALA A 138 -24.21 19.56 -13.68
CA ALA A 138 -24.53 20.32 -14.88
C ALA A 138 -23.81 21.66 -14.83
N LEU A 139 -23.21 22.07 -15.95
CA LEU A 139 -22.51 23.34 -16.09
C LEU A 139 -23.04 24.09 -17.31
N SER A 140 -23.56 25.28 -17.10
CA SER A 140 -24.09 26.17 -18.14
C SER A 140 -23.51 27.57 -18.02
N ARG A 141 -23.24 28.20 -19.15
CA ARG A 141 -22.69 29.55 -19.24
C ARG A 141 -23.76 30.53 -19.73
N PHE A 142 -23.90 31.63 -19.01
CA PHE A 142 -24.86 32.70 -19.28
C PHE A 142 -24.08 33.92 -19.77
N PRO A 143 -24.16 34.28 -21.06
CA PRO A 143 -23.51 35.49 -21.54
C PRO A 143 -24.19 36.72 -20.94
N THR A 144 -23.43 37.64 -20.33
CA THR A 144 -23.95 38.93 -19.82
C THR A 144 -23.10 40.09 -20.35
N ALA A 145 -23.53 41.34 -20.11
CA ALA A 145 -22.78 42.52 -20.52
C ALA A 145 -21.42 42.66 -19.80
N ASP A 146 -21.31 42.13 -18.58
CA ASP A 146 -20.12 42.21 -17.71
C ASP A 146 -19.21 40.98 -17.83
N GLY A 147 -19.41 40.16 -18.86
CA GLY A 147 -18.74 38.86 -19.02
C GLY A 147 -19.67 37.68 -18.70
N PRO A 148 -19.20 36.43 -18.94
CA PRO A 148 -20.03 35.26 -18.69
C PRO A 148 -20.23 35.00 -17.20
N VAL A 149 -21.39 34.43 -16.86
CA VAL A 149 -21.69 33.88 -15.52
C VAL A 149 -21.91 32.38 -15.66
N TRP A 150 -21.43 31.61 -14.68
CA TRP A 150 -21.47 30.15 -14.71
C TRP A 150 -22.50 29.64 -13.70
N LEU A 151 -23.46 28.87 -14.19
CA LEU A 151 -24.34 28.05 -13.37
C LEU A 151 -23.74 26.66 -13.23
N LYS A 152 -23.49 26.23 -11.99
CA LYS A 152 -23.15 24.84 -11.67
C LYS A 152 -24.18 24.26 -10.73
N SER A 153 -24.75 23.12 -11.11
CA SER A 153 -25.69 22.33 -10.29
C SER A 153 -25.06 20.97 -9.98
N THR A 154 -25.10 20.54 -8.72
CA THR A 154 -24.42 19.33 -8.21
C THR A 154 -25.40 18.32 -7.59
N PRO A 155 -25.03 17.02 -7.54
CA PRO A 155 -25.98 15.96 -7.21
C PRO A 155 -26.26 15.92 -5.70
N PRO A 156 -27.30 15.20 -5.23
CA PRO A 156 -27.67 15.11 -3.80
C PRO A 156 -26.64 14.47 -2.85
N PHE A 157 -25.55 13.89 -3.35
CA PHE A 157 -24.43 13.38 -2.56
C PHE A 157 -23.19 14.30 -2.56
N ALA A 158 -23.20 15.42 -3.31
CA ALA A 158 -22.16 16.44 -3.25
C ALA A 158 -22.27 17.29 -1.97
N VAL A 159 -21.27 18.11 -1.65
CA VAL A 159 -21.47 19.19 -0.68
C VAL A 159 -22.05 20.45 -1.35
N PRO A 160 -22.79 21.31 -0.63
CA PRO A 160 -23.12 22.66 -1.09
C PRO A 160 -21.85 23.49 -1.35
N GLU A 161 -21.40 23.52 -2.61
CA GLU A 161 -20.13 24.14 -3.02
C GLU A 161 -19.98 25.60 -2.57
N ALA A 162 -21.06 26.38 -2.60
CA ALA A 162 -21.04 27.76 -2.13
C ALA A 162 -20.66 27.91 -0.65
N ALA A 163 -21.02 26.94 0.21
CA ALA A 163 -20.66 26.96 1.62
C ALA A 163 -19.18 26.59 1.84
N VAL A 164 -18.62 25.72 1.02
CA VAL A 164 -17.18 25.40 1.03
C VAL A 164 -16.39 26.62 0.57
N ILE A 165 -16.78 27.23 -0.55
CA ILE A 165 -16.19 28.46 -1.08
C ILE A 165 -16.25 29.58 -0.04
N ALA A 166 -17.39 29.77 0.62
CA ALA A 166 -17.53 30.79 1.67
C ALA A 166 -16.58 30.54 2.85
N ARG A 167 -16.41 29.27 3.27
CA ARG A 167 -15.52 28.92 4.38
C ARG A 167 -14.06 29.18 4.03
N ALA A 168 -13.60 28.72 2.87
CA ALA A 168 -12.23 28.97 2.40
C ALA A 168 -11.99 30.46 2.12
N GLY A 169 -12.97 31.15 1.52
CA GLY A 169 -12.91 32.57 1.18
C GLY A 169 -12.88 33.53 2.38
N ARG A 170 -13.24 33.07 3.58
CA ARG A 170 -13.00 33.86 4.82
C ARG A 170 -11.51 34.03 5.11
N VAL A 171 -10.69 33.07 4.70
CA VAL A 171 -9.24 33.08 4.89
C VAL A 171 -8.55 33.67 3.67
N ASP A 172 -8.92 33.19 2.48
CA ASP A 172 -8.35 33.67 1.23
C ASP A 172 -9.44 33.83 0.14
N PRO A 173 -10.05 35.02 0.02
CA PRO A 173 -11.11 35.28 -0.96
C PRO A 173 -10.59 35.32 -2.41
N GLU A 174 -9.28 35.42 -2.63
CA GLU A 174 -8.68 35.45 -3.96
C GLU A 174 -8.23 34.05 -4.43
N LEU A 175 -8.33 33.02 -3.58
CA LEU A 175 -8.03 31.63 -3.94
C LEU A 175 -9.26 30.88 -4.45
N VAL A 176 -10.46 31.40 -4.21
CA VAL A 176 -11.72 30.73 -4.50
C VAL A 176 -12.57 31.52 -5.50
N PRO A 177 -13.52 30.88 -6.20
CA PRO A 177 -14.39 31.56 -7.15
C PRO A 177 -15.31 32.54 -6.44
N ARG A 178 -15.63 33.65 -7.11
CA ARG A 178 -16.63 34.58 -6.58
C ARG A 178 -18.04 34.04 -6.81
N VAL A 179 -18.72 33.71 -5.71
CA VAL A 179 -20.15 33.35 -5.72
C VAL A 179 -21.00 34.60 -5.89
N LEU A 180 -21.93 34.55 -6.86
CA LEU A 180 -22.91 35.61 -7.14
C LEU A 180 -24.26 35.32 -6.48
N ALA A 181 -24.70 34.07 -6.53
CA ALA A 181 -25.90 33.56 -5.88
C ALA A 181 -25.76 32.06 -5.62
N ALA A 182 -26.48 31.54 -4.63
CA ALA A 182 -26.49 30.11 -4.33
C ALA A 182 -27.83 29.71 -3.70
N ASP A 183 -28.30 28.51 -4.04
CA ASP A 183 -29.48 27.89 -3.42
C ASP A 183 -29.27 26.38 -3.30
N GLY A 184 -28.95 25.91 -2.10
CA GLY A 184 -28.61 24.51 -1.86
C GLY A 184 -27.40 24.04 -2.68
N ARG A 185 -27.65 23.26 -3.74
CA ARG A 185 -26.62 22.57 -4.56
C ARG A 185 -26.49 23.16 -5.97
N ARG A 186 -27.01 24.37 -6.17
CA ARG A 186 -26.78 25.16 -7.38
C ARG A 186 -26.14 26.49 -7.00
N VAL A 187 -25.18 26.91 -7.81
CA VAL A 187 -24.37 28.10 -7.56
C VAL A 187 -24.17 28.88 -8.86
N LEU A 188 -24.31 30.20 -8.78
CA LEU A 188 -23.87 31.13 -9.81
C LEU A 188 -22.49 31.66 -9.43
N LEU A 189 -21.53 31.48 -10.34
CA LEU A 189 -20.14 31.91 -10.18
C LEU A 189 -19.81 32.97 -11.23
N ALA A 190 -19.07 34.00 -10.81
CA ALA A 190 -18.43 34.90 -11.77
C ALA A 190 -17.40 34.13 -12.62
N ASP A 191 -17.11 34.64 -13.81
CA ASP A 191 -16.05 34.08 -14.64
C ASP A 191 -14.70 34.08 -13.91
N VAL A 192 -13.97 32.97 -14.03
CA VAL A 192 -12.62 32.83 -13.49
C VAL A 192 -11.62 32.93 -14.64
N PRO A 193 -10.84 34.03 -14.72
CA PRO A 193 -9.92 34.26 -15.82
C PRO A 193 -8.77 33.25 -15.82
N GLY A 194 -8.03 33.22 -16.92
CA GLY A 194 -6.84 32.39 -17.07
C GLY A 194 -7.08 31.04 -17.72
N VAL A 195 -6.11 30.15 -17.53
CA VAL A 195 -6.05 28.81 -18.14
C VAL A 195 -6.01 27.72 -17.08
N ASP A 196 -6.47 26.52 -17.45
CA ASP A 196 -6.35 25.34 -16.59
C ASP A 196 -4.88 24.93 -16.48
N CYS A 197 -4.44 24.55 -15.29
CA CYS A 197 -3.02 24.30 -15.00
C CYS A 197 -2.53 22.90 -15.44
N TRP A 198 -3.17 22.28 -16.43
CA TRP A 198 -2.75 20.98 -17.00
C TRP A 198 -1.37 21.09 -17.66
N GLY A 199 -0.32 20.55 -17.01
CA GLY A 199 1.02 20.44 -17.59
C GLY A 199 1.71 21.78 -17.88
N VAL A 200 1.28 22.87 -17.23
CA VAL A 200 1.81 24.22 -17.50
C VAL A 200 3.15 24.44 -16.76
N PRO A 201 4.21 24.92 -17.45
CA PRO A 201 5.53 25.16 -16.86
C PRO A 201 5.69 26.50 -16.11
N GLU A 202 4.63 27.08 -15.54
CA GLU A 202 4.75 28.29 -14.69
C GLU A 202 4.62 27.94 -13.21
N ASP A 203 5.64 28.29 -12.41
CA ASP A 203 5.61 28.08 -10.96
C ASP A 203 4.56 28.94 -10.24
N GLY A 204 3.91 29.88 -10.94
CA GLY A 204 2.79 30.67 -10.44
C GLY A 204 1.60 29.82 -9.99
N MET A 205 1.34 28.68 -10.67
CA MET A 205 0.27 27.75 -10.28
C MET A 205 0.52 27.06 -8.94
N LEU A 206 1.79 26.88 -8.56
CA LEU A 206 2.16 26.18 -7.34
C LEU A 206 1.80 26.96 -6.08
N THR A 207 1.55 28.27 -6.20
CA THR A 207 1.03 29.09 -5.09
C THR A 207 -0.33 28.59 -4.60
N ALA A 208 -1.11 27.87 -5.43
CA ALA A 208 -2.33 27.21 -5.00
C ALA A 208 -2.07 26.21 -3.87
N VAL A 209 -0.92 25.52 -3.88
CA VAL A 209 -0.56 24.51 -2.88
C VAL A 209 -0.34 25.17 -1.52
N ASP A 210 0.47 26.23 -1.45
CA ASP A 210 0.77 26.92 -0.19
C ASP A 210 -0.47 27.63 0.36
N ARG A 211 -1.20 28.33 -0.51
CA ARG A 211 -2.39 29.08 -0.12
C ARG A 211 -3.50 28.14 0.33
N TRP A 212 -3.66 26.98 -0.32
CA TRP A 212 -4.61 25.97 0.13
C TRP A 212 -4.21 25.36 1.46
N ALA A 213 -2.93 25.03 1.67
CA ALA A 213 -2.44 24.57 2.98
C ALA A 213 -2.69 25.62 4.08
N ALA A 214 -2.49 26.91 3.79
CA ALA A 214 -2.79 28.00 4.72
C ALA A 214 -4.28 28.11 5.05
N VAL A 215 -5.15 27.99 4.04
CA VAL A 215 -6.62 27.91 4.23
C VAL A 215 -6.96 26.73 5.12
N GLN A 216 -6.42 25.54 4.82
CA GLN A 216 -6.63 24.33 5.59
C GLN A 216 -6.20 24.47 7.05
N ALA A 217 -4.99 24.98 7.31
CA ALA A 217 -4.52 25.20 8.67
C ALA A 217 -5.41 26.18 9.45
N ALA A 218 -5.83 27.28 8.80
CA ALA A 218 -6.67 28.28 9.43
C ALA A 218 -8.09 27.76 9.74
N VAL A 219 -8.72 27.03 8.82
CA VAL A 219 -10.09 26.50 9.02
C VAL A 219 -10.12 25.21 9.82
N ALA A 220 -8.98 24.62 10.18
CA ALA A 220 -8.91 23.44 11.05
C ALA A 220 -9.56 23.72 12.43
N ALA A 221 -9.37 24.94 12.96
CA ALA A 221 -9.93 25.35 14.25
C ALA A 221 -11.46 25.46 14.27
N ASP A 222 -12.09 25.64 13.10
CA ASP A 222 -13.55 25.73 12.96
C ASP A 222 -14.24 24.35 13.12
N GLY A 223 -13.49 23.24 13.08
CA GLY A 223 -14.01 21.88 13.20
C GLY A 223 -14.83 21.38 11.98
N PRO A 224 -15.39 20.16 12.01
CA PRO A 224 -16.02 19.54 10.83
C PRO A 224 -17.26 20.28 10.32
N GLY A 225 -18.00 20.99 11.18
CA GLY A 225 -19.30 21.54 10.81
C GLY A 225 -20.25 20.42 10.37
N GLU A 226 -20.87 20.57 9.20
CA GLU A 226 -21.77 19.57 8.60
C GLU A 226 -21.07 18.65 7.58
N TRP A 227 -19.75 18.77 7.42
CA TRP A 227 -19.00 18.00 6.43
C TRP A 227 -18.83 16.54 6.83
N ALA A 228 -18.85 15.65 5.84
CA ALA A 228 -18.66 14.23 6.04
C ALA A 228 -17.29 13.95 6.67
N ASP A 229 -17.28 13.11 7.70
CA ASP A 229 -16.04 12.67 8.35
C ASP A 229 -15.32 11.63 7.48
N CYS A 230 -14.17 12.05 6.98
CA CYS A 230 -13.18 11.28 6.23
C CYS A 230 -11.83 11.28 6.96
N SER A 231 -11.85 11.37 8.30
CA SER A 231 -10.66 11.14 9.11
C SER A 231 -10.07 9.74 8.86
N PRO A 232 -8.75 9.54 9.05
CA PRO A 232 -8.10 8.24 8.91
C PRO A 232 -8.83 7.11 9.65
N THR A 233 -9.26 7.39 10.88
CA THR A 233 -10.02 6.45 11.71
C THR A 233 -11.40 6.14 11.10
N ALA A 234 -12.17 7.15 10.69
CA ALA A 234 -13.49 6.92 10.07
C ALA A 234 -13.40 6.13 8.75
N LEU A 235 -12.37 6.38 7.94
CA LEU A 235 -12.12 5.61 6.71
C LEU A 235 -11.81 4.15 7.01
N ALA A 236 -10.95 3.88 8.00
CA ALA A 236 -10.61 2.53 8.44
C ALA A 236 -11.85 1.76 8.94
N GLU A 237 -12.75 2.43 9.67
CA GLU A 237 -13.98 1.84 10.19
C GLU A 237 -15.02 1.50 9.11
N ARG A 238 -15.12 2.34 8.06
CA ARG A 238 -16.09 2.17 6.97
C ARG A 238 -15.65 1.14 5.92
N PHE A 239 -14.35 0.95 5.77
CA PHE A 239 -13.78 0.11 4.72
C PHE A 239 -14.26 -1.36 4.73
N PRO A 240 -14.36 -2.07 5.88
CA PRO A 240 -14.84 -3.45 5.90
C PRO A 240 -16.23 -3.64 5.28
N ALA A 241 -17.17 -2.71 5.52
CA ALA A 241 -18.51 -2.79 4.95
C ALA A 241 -18.51 -2.59 3.43
N LEU A 242 -17.66 -1.68 2.92
CA LEU A 242 -17.46 -1.53 1.48
C LEU A 242 -16.87 -2.81 0.87
N LEU A 243 -15.89 -3.42 1.52
CA LEU A 243 -15.22 -4.62 1.03
C LEU A 243 -16.20 -5.80 0.84
N GLU A 244 -17.12 -6.01 1.78
CA GLU A 244 -18.17 -7.04 1.62
C GLU A 244 -19.07 -6.77 0.41
N ARG A 245 -19.38 -5.50 0.13
CA ARG A 245 -20.16 -5.10 -1.04
C ARG A 245 -19.42 -5.34 -2.35
N LEU A 246 -18.10 -5.09 -2.36
CA LEU A 246 -17.25 -5.24 -3.54
C LEU A 246 -16.78 -6.67 -3.81
N ARG A 247 -17.15 -7.65 -2.96
CA ARG A 247 -16.74 -9.04 -3.11
C ARG A 247 -16.95 -9.63 -4.52
N PRO A 248 -18.08 -9.36 -5.24
CA PRO A 248 -18.27 -9.87 -6.59
C PRO A 248 -17.30 -9.31 -7.65
N GLU A 249 -16.65 -8.17 -7.37
CA GLU A 249 -15.73 -7.47 -8.28
C GLU A 249 -14.25 -7.77 -7.99
N LEU A 250 -13.98 -8.52 -6.92
CA LEU A 250 -12.64 -8.89 -6.47
C LEU A 250 -12.43 -10.40 -6.62
N SER A 251 -11.22 -10.80 -6.99
CA SER A 251 -10.83 -12.21 -6.86
C SER A 251 -10.75 -12.62 -5.38
N GLU A 252 -10.84 -13.92 -5.09
CA GLU A 252 -10.69 -14.42 -3.70
C GLU A 252 -9.34 -14.01 -3.07
N GLN A 253 -8.28 -13.92 -3.87
CA GLN A 253 -6.97 -13.44 -3.43
C GLN A 253 -7.00 -11.94 -3.09
N GLU A 254 -7.54 -11.10 -3.99
CA GLU A 254 -7.67 -9.65 -3.76
C GLU A 254 -8.55 -9.37 -2.53
N TYR A 255 -9.62 -10.14 -2.35
CA TYR A 255 -10.51 -10.03 -1.20
C TYR A 255 -9.80 -10.38 0.12
N ALA A 256 -9.05 -11.48 0.15
CA ALA A 256 -8.26 -11.86 1.33
C ALA A 256 -7.22 -10.78 1.70
N GLN A 257 -6.51 -10.26 0.70
CA GLN A 257 -5.55 -9.16 0.88
C GLN A 257 -6.23 -7.87 1.36
N ALA A 258 -7.39 -7.51 0.80
CA ALA A 258 -8.13 -6.32 1.22
C ALA A 258 -8.67 -6.44 2.66
N ARG A 259 -9.06 -7.64 3.09
CA ARG A 259 -9.43 -7.89 4.51
C ARG A 259 -8.26 -7.70 5.44
N GLU A 260 -7.08 -8.13 5.01
CA GLU A 260 -5.86 -7.93 5.78
C GLU A 260 -5.45 -6.45 5.84
N LEU A 261 -5.52 -5.73 4.72
CA LEU A 261 -5.36 -4.28 4.68
C LEU A 261 -6.30 -3.60 5.68
N ALA A 262 -7.58 -3.98 5.72
CA ALA A 262 -8.55 -3.43 6.67
C ALA A 262 -8.11 -3.61 8.14
N GLY A 263 -7.41 -4.71 8.48
CA GLY A 263 -6.83 -4.92 9.80
C GLY A 263 -5.63 -4.01 10.12
N GLN A 264 -4.90 -3.56 9.10
CA GLN A 264 -3.73 -2.66 9.23
C GLN A 264 -4.12 -1.18 9.30
N LEU A 265 -5.21 -0.78 8.65
CA LEU A 265 -5.63 0.63 8.56
C LEU A 265 -5.75 1.34 9.93
N PRO A 266 -6.27 0.74 11.01
CA PRO A 266 -6.32 1.40 12.32
C PRO A 266 -4.95 1.73 12.92
N ALA A 267 -3.91 0.94 12.62
CA ALA A 267 -2.55 1.25 13.05
C ALA A 267 -1.97 2.40 12.22
N ILE A 268 -2.13 2.33 10.89
CA ILE A 268 -1.72 3.38 9.96
C ILE A 268 -2.41 4.72 10.30
N ALA A 269 -3.69 4.70 10.63
CA ALA A 269 -4.46 5.87 11.03
C ALA A 269 -3.86 6.54 12.28
N ARG A 270 -3.53 5.77 13.33
CA ARG A 270 -2.89 6.29 14.56
C ARG A 270 -1.50 6.85 14.29
N GLU A 271 -0.70 6.20 13.44
CA GLU A 271 0.61 6.74 13.06
C GLU A 271 0.47 8.04 12.26
N LEU A 272 -0.50 8.10 11.35
CA LEU A 272 -0.78 9.32 10.58
C LEU A 272 -1.23 10.46 11.49
N GLU A 273 -2.10 10.20 12.48
CA GLU A 273 -2.48 11.18 13.51
C GLU A 273 -1.27 11.66 14.32
N SER A 274 -0.31 10.77 14.62
CA SER A 274 0.91 11.13 15.35
C SER A 274 1.86 12.06 14.57
N CYS A 275 1.66 12.24 13.26
CA CYS A 275 2.42 13.19 12.45
C CYS A 275 2.09 14.66 12.78
N GLY A 276 1.04 14.92 13.57
CA GLY A 276 0.77 16.25 14.12
C GLY A 276 0.08 17.24 13.17
N LEU A 277 -0.35 16.81 11.98
CA LEU A 277 -1.18 17.64 11.10
C LEU A 277 -2.65 17.60 11.55
N PRO A 278 -3.33 18.75 11.73
CA PRO A 278 -4.71 18.75 12.14
C PRO A 278 -5.63 18.25 11.02
N SER A 279 -6.69 17.53 11.39
CA SER A 279 -7.80 17.30 10.46
C SER A 279 -8.43 18.63 10.06
N THR A 280 -8.81 18.75 8.79
CA THR A 280 -9.23 20.01 8.18
C THR A 280 -10.22 19.79 7.03
N LEU A 281 -10.71 20.90 6.47
CA LEU A 281 -11.46 20.91 5.22
C LEU A 281 -10.53 20.45 4.08
N VAL A 282 -10.82 19.30 3.51
CA VAL A 282 -10.18 18.81 2.29
C VAL A 282 -11.05 19.14 1.09
N HIS A 283 -10.44 19.46 -0.04
CA HIS A 283 -11.12 19.69 -1.31
C HIS A 283 -11.68 18.39 -1.89
N GLY A 284 -10.99 17.26 -1.67
CA GLY A 284 -11.40 15.95 -2.18
C GLY A 284 -10.98 15.66 -3.63
N ASP A 285 -10.64 16.71 -4.39
CA ASP A 285 -10.18 16.61 -5.79
C ASP A 285 -9.17 17.72 -6.15
N PHE A 286 -8.23 18.00 -5.22
CA PHE A 286 -7.22 19.04 -5.38
C PHE A 286 -6.11 18.67 -6.38
N HIS A 287 -6.34 18.87 -7.67
CA HIS A 287 -5.34 18.62 -8.73
C HIS A 287 -5.24 19.78 -9.73
N PRO A 288 -4.17 19.87 -10.54
CA PRO A 288 -3.94 21.00 -11.45
C PRO A 288 -5.05 21.29 -12.46
N GLY A 289 -5.92 20.34 -12.75
CA GLY A 289 -7.08 20.55 -13.63
C GLY A 289 -8.18 21.39 -13.00
N ASN A 290 -8.21 21.46 -11.67
CA ASN A 290 -9.12 22.28 -10.88
C ASN A 290 -8.47 23.60 -10.44
N TRP A 291 -7.29 23.94 -10.97
CA TRP A 291 -6.63 25.20 -10.70
C TRP A 291 -6.61 26.05 -11.98
N ARG A 292 -7.06 27.30 -11.88
CA ARG A 292 -6.91 28.30 -12.95
C ARG A 292 -5.81 29.27 -12.60
N PHE A 293 -5.01 29.65 -13.59
CA PHE A 293 -3.96 30.66 -13.44
C PHE A 293 -4.09 31.73 -14.52
N ASP A 294 -4.13 32.99 -14.11
CA ASP A 294 -4.32 34.15 -15.01
C ASP A 294 -3.02 34.89 -15.36
N GLY A 295 -1.87 34.39 -14.90
CA GLY A 295 -0.56 35.04 -15.02
C GLY A 295 -0.09 35.73 -13.73
N GLU A 296 -1.00 35.98 -12.79
CA GLU A 296 -0.69 36.58 -11.48
C GLU A 296 -1.15 35.69 -10.33
N ARG A 297 -2.37 35.12 -10.42
CA ARG A 297 -3.04 34.46 -9.30
C ARG A 297 -3.61 33.11 -9.70
N ALA A 298 -3.53 32.18 -8.75
CA ALA A 298 -4.20 30.90 -8.85
C ALA A 298 -5.59 30.95 -8.16
N THR A 299 -6.61 30.40 -8.82
CA THR A 299 -7.95 30.16 -8.27
C THR A 299 -8.26 28.67 -8.33
N VAL A 300 -8.71 28.10 -7.21
CA VAL A 300 -9.11 26.70 -7.10
C VAL A 300 -10.62 26.59 -7.38
N LEU A 301 -11.01 25.62 -8.19
CA LEU A 301 -12.39 25.36 -8.63
C LEU A 301 -12.86 23.99 -8.14
N ASP A 302 -14.16 23.74 -8.23
CA ASP A 302 -14.74 22.39 -8.11
C ASP A 302 -14.71 21.77 -6.70
N PHE A 303 -15.36 22.45 -5.74
CA PHE A 303 -15.38 22.01 -4.34
C PHE A 303 -16.49 20.99 -4.00
N SER A 304 -17.11 20.35 -4.98
CA SER A 304 -18.29 19.50 -4.74
C SER A 304 -18.01 18.20 -3.98
N ASP A 305 -16.75 17.79 -3.90
CA ASP A 305 -16.28 16.61 -3.17
C ASP A 305 -15.57 16.94 -1.85
N ALA A 306 -15.67 18.20 -1.39
CA ALA A 306 -15.02 18.60 -0.16
C ALA A 306 -15.58 17.83 1.06
N ALA A 307 -14.70 17.54 2.01
CA ALA A 307 -15.00 16.77 3.21
C ALA A 307 -14.17 17.25 4.39
N TRP A 308 -14.39 16.66 5.57
CA TRP A 308 -13.49 16.84 6.71
C TRP A 308 -12.54 15.65 6.81
N GLY A 309 -11.23 15.88 6.81
CA GLY A 309 -10.27 14.76 6.83
C GLY A 309 -8.83 15.19 7.00
N HIS A 310 -7.91 14.26 6.76
CA HIS A 310 -6.48 14.53 6.88
C HIS A 310 -5.96 15.29 5.64
N PRO A 311 -5.17 16.38 5.77
CA PRO A 311 -4.74 17.22 4.65
C PRO A 311 -3.87 16.50 3.61
N ALA A 312 -3.24 15.39 3.99
CA ALA A 312 -2.51 14.52 3.05
C ALA A 312 -3.38 13.97 1.91
N LEU A 313 -4.71 13.94 2.06
CA LEU A 313 -5.64 13.59 0.98
C LEU A 313 -5.49 14.54 -0.21
N ASP A 314 -5.54 15.85 0.05
CA ASP A 314 -5.29 16.86 -0.99
C ASP A 314 -3.81 16.93 -1.36
N GLY A 315 -2.89 16.70 -0.41
CA GLY A 315 -1.45 16.69 -0.67
C GLY A 315 -1.01 15.64 -1.69
N LEU A 316 -1.63 14.44 -1.67
CA LEU A 316 -1.33 13.35 -2.60
C LEU A 316 -2.10 13.44 -3.92
N ARG A 317 -3.21 14.19 -3.97
CA ARG A 317 -4.11 14.24 -5.13
C ARG A 317 -3.46 14.72 -6.43
N PRO A 318 -2.46 15.64 -6.44
CA PRO A 318 -1.75 16.01 -7.66
C PRO A 318 -0.92 14.89 -8.29
N MET A 319 -0.44 13.91 -7.51
CA MET A 319 0.55 12.91 -7.95
C MET A 319 0.18 12.18 -9.27
N PRO A 320 -1.06 11.68 -9.49
CA PRO A 320 -1.40 10.95 -10.71
C PRO A 320 -1.42 11.80 -11.98
N PHE A 321 -1.36 13.12 -11.86
CA PHE A 321 -1.50 14.08 -12.97
C PHE A 321 -0.19 14.77 -13.34
N LEU A 322 0.90 14.44 -12.65
CA LEU A 322 2.20 15.09 -12.78
C LEU A 322 3.27 14.07 -13.16
N SER A 323 4.35 14.54 -13.80
CA SER A 323 5.55 13.73 -13.95
C SER A 323 6.21 13.50 -12.58
N PRO A 324 7.01 12.45 -12.39
CA PRO A 324 7.73 12.20 -11.14
C PRO A 324 8.55 13.41 -10.65
N GLU A 325 9.20 14.14 -11.57
CA GLU A 325 10.00 15.32 -11.26
C GLU A 325 9.13 16.47 -10.76
N ARG A 326 7.99 16.72 -11.41
CA ARG A 326 7.07 17.79 -11.00
C ARG A 326 6.35 17.43 -9.69
N TRP A 327 6.03 16.15 -9.49
CA TRP A 327 5.49 15.66 -8.24
C TRP A 327 6.47 15.89 -7.08
N ALA A 328 7.77 15.63 -7.25
CA ALA A 328 8.76 15.88 -6.21
C ALA A 328 8.78 17.36 -5.76
N VAL A 329 8.62 18.30 -6.70
CA VAL A 329 8.51 19.74 -6.40
C VAL A 329 7.24 20.05 -5.61
N VAL A 330 6.09 19.56 -6.05
CA VAL A 330 4.79 19.78 -5.36
C VAL A 330 4.81 19.17 -3.96
N ARG A 331 5.34 17.95 -3.81
CA ARG A 331 5.50 17.25 -2.53
C ARG A 331 6.35 18.06 -1.56
N ALA A 332 7.53 18.52 -1.99
CA ALA A 332 8.44 19.31 -1.15
C ALA A 332 7.77 20.62 -0.70
N ARG A 333 7.12 21.31 -1.64
CA ARG A 333 6.44 22.57 -1.36
C ARG A 333 5.25 22.42 -0.40
N TRP A 334 4.43 21.39 -0.58
CA TRP A 334 3.35 21.08 0.37
C TRP A 334 3.91 20.79 1.77
N ALA A 335 5.00 20.03 1.86
CA ALA A 335 5.62 19.71 3.15
C ALA A 335 6.24 20.94 3.83
N ASP A 336 6.93 21.80 3.07
CA ASP A 336 7.46 23.08 3.57
C ASP A 336 6.33 23.97 4.11
N ALA A 337 5.22 24.11 3.37
CA ALA A 337 4.07 24.91 3.81
C ALA A 337 3.49 24.41 5.15
N TRP A 338 3.34 23.09 5.33
CA TRP A 338 2.85 22.54 6.60
C TRP A 338 3.83 22.70 7.75
N ARG A 339 5.14 22.58 7.51
CA ARG A 339 6.16 22.86 8.54
C ARG A 339 6.15 24.31 9.01
N GLU A 340 5.88 25.25 8.11
CA GLU A 340 5.75 26.67 8.46
C GLU A 340 4.47 26.95 9.27
N LEU A 341 3.36 26.28 8.92
CA LEU A 341 2.05 26.51 9.54
C LEU A 341 1.89 25.78 10.89
N VAL A 342 2.47 24.59 11.04
CA VAL A 342 2.35 23.75 12.22
C VAL A 342 3.74 23.28 12.66
N PRO A 343 4.34 23.93 13.69
CA PRO A 343 5.62 23.50 14.23
C PRO A 343 5.61 22.03 14.68
N ASP A 344 6.74 21.35 14.52
CA ASP A 344 6.97 19.96 14.92
C ASP A 344 6.10 18.90 14.21
N CYS A 345 5.30 19.28 13.19
CA CYS A 345 4.61 18.29 12.37
C CYS A 345 5.59 17.52 11.45
N ALA A 346 5.18 16.32 11.03
CA ALA A 346 5.94 15.44 10.14
C ALA A 346 5.23 15.23 8.79
N PRO A 347 5.15 16.26 7.93
CA PRO A 347 4.36 16.20 6.69
C PRO A 347 4.91 15.18 5.68
N GLU A 348 6.23 15.01 5.59
CA GLU A 348 6.84 14.02 4.70
C GLU A 348 6.43 12.60 5.10
N ARG A 349 6.43 12.29 6.41
CA ARG A 349 5.97 11.01 6.95
C ARG A 349 4.47 10.81 6.73
N ALA A 350 3.67 11.87 6.87
CA ALA A 350 2.24 11.80 6.62
C ALA A 350 1.91 11.43 5.16
N LEU A 351 2.66 11.97 4.18
CA LEU A 351 2.50 11.60 2.76
C LEU A 351 2.93 10.16 2.45
N GLU A 352 3.81 9.56 3.26
CA GLU A 352 4.22 8.16 3.12
C GLU A 352 3.17 7.21 3.71
N LEU A 353 2.52 7.60 4.81
CA LEU A 353 1.50 6.82 5.51
C LEU A 353 0.10 6.87 4.87
N ALA A 354 -0.30 8.03 4.37
CA ALA A 354 -1.66 8.27 3.90
C ALA A 354 -2.13 7.49 2.64
N PRO A 355 -1.28 7.04 1.69
CA PRO A 355 -1.76 6.49 0.42
C PRO A 355 -2.84 5.39 0.50
N PRO A 356 -2.74 4.37 1.37
CA PRO A 356 -3.79 3.36 1.47
C PRO A 356 -5.14 3.95 1.89
N LEU A 357 -5.14 4.89 2.83
CA LEU A 357 -6.35 5.57 3.30
C LEU A 357 -6.93 6.52 2.24
N VAL A 358 -6.09 7.19 1.45
CA VAL A 358 -6.53 8.02 0.32
C VAL A 358 -7.26 7.18 -0.73
N HIS A 359 -6.73 6.02 -1.07
CA HIS A 359 -7.40 5.10 -1.99
C HIS A 359 -8.69 4.50 -1.39
N VAL A 360 -8.73 4.22 -0.08
CA VAL A 360 -9.98 3.85 0.61
C VAL A 360 -11.02 4.97 0.55
N HIS A 361 -10.62 6.23 0.73
CA HIS A 361 -11.50 7.38 0.57
C HIS A 361 -12.10 7.42 -0.85
N PHE A 362 -11.29 7.30 -1.90
CA PHE A 362 -11.78 7.29 -3.27
C PHE A 362 -12.68 6.08 -3.56
N ALA A 363 -12.35 4.88 -3.04
CA ALA A 363 -13.20 3.71 -3.18
C ALA A 363 -14.61 3.93 -2.58
N LEU A 364 -14.66 4.52 -1.38
CA LEU A 364 -15.92 4.91 -0.73
C LEU A 364 -16.65 5.98 -1.53
N ARG A 365 -15.92 6.96 -2.08
CA ARG A 365 -16.51 8.07 -2.83
C ARG A 365 -17.11 7.63 -4.16
N TYR A 366 -16.39 6.81 -4.94
CA TYR A 366 -16.91 6.25 -6.17
C TYR A 366 -18.10 5.31 -5.93
N GLN A 367 -18.10 4.56 -4.82
CA GLN A 367 -19.27 3.76 -4.47
C GLN A 367 -20.49 4.64 -4.15
N GLU A 368 -20.29 5.76 -3.45
CA GLU A 368 -21.35 6.74 -3.17
C GLU A 368 -21.90 7.36 -4.47
N PHE A 369 -21.04 7.62 -5.46
CA PHE A 369 -21.49 8.04 -6.79
C PHE A 369 -22.40 6.99 -7.43
N LEU A 370 -21.96 5.73 -7.49
CA LEU A 370 -22.75 4.64 -8.08
C LEU A 370 -24.09 4.44 -7.36
N ASP A 371 -24.11 4.57 -6.03
CA ASP A 371 -25.31 4.48 -5.20
C ASP A 371 -26.29 5.65 -5.44
N GLY A 372 -25.77 6.80 -5.88
CA GLY A 372 -26.50 8.05 -6.03
C GLY A 372 -26.97 8.39 -7.44
N ILE A 373 -26.69 7.55 -8.44
CA ILE A 373 -26.95 7.84 -9.86
C ILE A 373 -27.74 6.70 -10.54
N GLU A 374 -28.44 7.02 -11.64
CA GLU A 374 -29.19 6.02 -12.40
C GLU A 374 -28.29 5.09 -13.24
N PRO A 375 -28.71 3.84 -13.55
CA PRO A 375 -27.85 2.85 -14.21
C PRO A 375 -27.22 3.28 -15.54
N SER A 376 -27.88 4.16 -16.32
CA SER A 376 -27.31 4.66 -17.59
C SER A 376 -26.07 5.54 -17.37
N GLU A 377 -25.87 6.05 -16.16
CA GLU A 377 -24.74 6.88 -15.76
C GLU A 377 -23.65 6.08 -14.99
N HIS A 378 -23.89 4.80 -14.67
CA HIS A 378 -22.86 3.92 -14.07
C HIS A 378 -21.58 3.78 -14.92
N PRO A 379 -21.61 3.80 -16.27
CA PRO A 379 -20.39 3.67 -17.08
C PRO A 379 -19.29 4.69 -16.79
N TYR A 380 -19.59 5.82 -16.15
CA TYR A 380 -18.57 6.79 -15.73
C TYR A 380 -17.66 6.28 -14.62
N HIS A 381 -18.18 5.43 -13.72
CA HIS A 381 -17.51 5.04 -12.46
C HIS A 381 -17.48 3.52 -12.24
N ALA A 382 -18.00 2.73 -13.19
CA ALA A 382 -18.07 1.28 -13.08
C ALA A 382 -16.67 0.67 -12.96
N GLY A 383 -16.44 -0.08 -11.88
CA GLY A 383 -15.14 -0.69 -11.58
C GLY A 383 -14.16 0.22 -10.83
N ASP A 384 -14.45 1.53 -10.69
CA ASP A 384 -13.57 2.44 -9.96
C ASP A 384 -13.43 2.09 -8.47
N PRO A 385 -14.50 1.71 -7.72
CA PRO A 385 -14.34 1.32 -6.32
C PRO A 385 -13.35 0.16 -6.13
N ALA A 386 -13.51 -0.91 -6.91
CA ALA A 386 -12.59 -2.05 -6.88
C ALA A 386 -11.19 -1.68 -7.40
N GLY A 387 -11.10 -0.79 -8.40
CA GLY A 387 -9.85 -0.23 -8.88
C GLY A 387 -9.06 0.51 -7.80
N GLU A 388 -9.75 1.30 -6.97
CA GLU A 388 -9.17 2.00 -5.83
C GLU A 388 -8.75 1.05 -4.70
N VAL A 389 -9.52 -0.01 -4.41
CA VAL A 389 -9.07 -1.08 -3.48
C VAL A 389 -7.74 -1.69 -3.93
N ARG A 390 -7.59 -1.99 -5.23
CA ARG A 390 -6.33 -2.51 -5.79
C ARG A 390 -5.18 -1.49 -5.68
N ARG A 391 -5.46 -0.19 -5.80
CA ARG A 391 -4.46 0.87 -5.59
C ARG A 391 -4.06 0.98 -4.13
N ALA A 392 -5.01 0.86 -3.20
CA ALA A 392 -4.75 0.82 -1.77
C ALA A 392 -3.78 -0.32 -1.41
N LEU A 393 -4.03 -1.53 -1.92
CA LEU A 393 -3.16 -2.70 -1.74
C LEU A 393 -1.72 -2.44 -2.25
N ARG A 394 -1.57 -1.89 -3.46
CA ARG A 394 -0.25 -1.56 -4.02
C ARG A 394 0.49 -0.48 -3.24
N SER A 395 -0.24 0.40 -2.55
CA SER A 395 0.33 1.52 -1.81
C SER A 395 0.74 1.17 -0.37
N LEU A 396 0.40 -0.03 0.10
CA LEU A 396 0.65 -0.46 1.48
C LEU A 396 2.14 -0.53 1.83
N GLY A 397 3.00 -0.93 0.88
CA GLY A 397 4.46 -0.99 1.06
C GLY A 397 5.03 0.31 1.61
N LYS A 398 4.73 1.43 0.94
CA LYS A 398 5.17 2.77 1.34
C LYS A 398 4.69 3.21 2.73
N ALA A 399 3.50 2.77 3.13
CA ALA A 399 2.95 3.11 4.44
C ALA A 399 3.64 2.32 5.56
N LEU A 400 3.84 1.01 5.35
CA LEU A 400 4.45 0.12 6.34
C LEU A 400 5.98 0.28 6.43
N PHE A 401 6.63 0.59 5.31
CA PHE A 401 8.09 0.67 5.16
C PHE A 401 8.50 2.02 4.58
N PRO A 402 8.34 3.12 5.34
CA PRO A 402 8.77 4.45 4.90
C PRO A 402 10.27 4.49 4.66
N THR A 403 10.69 5.09 3.55
CA THR A 403 12.11 5.08 3.16
C THR A 403 12.93 6.23 3.71
N VAL A 404 12.32 7.27 4.30
CA VAL A 404 12.92 8.53 4.81
C VAL A 404 14.37 8.76 4.33
N GLY A 405 14.57 8.83 3.01
CA GLY A 405 15.84 9.16 2.37
C GLY A 405 17.08 8.31 2.69
N SER A 406 16.99 7.17 3.38
CA SER A 406 18.13 6.29 3.66
C SER A 406 18.07 5.00 2.86
N GLU A 407 19.24 4.49 2.42
CA GLU A 407 19.40 3.09 2.01
C GLU A 407 18.70 2.16 3.01
N PRO A 408 18.24 0.95 2.62
CA PRO A 408 17.51 -0.01 3.45
C PRO A 408 18.34 -0.62 4.61
N ARG A 409 19.12 0.19 5.33
CA ARG A 409 19.86 -0.17 6.53
C ARG A 409 18.83 -0.39 7.65
N GLY A 410 18.54 -1.66 7.94
CA GLY A 410 17.50 -2.03 8.91
C GLY A 410 16.17 -2.48 8.28
N ALA A 411 16.10 -2.72 6.97
CA ALA A 411 14.88 -3.20 6.32
C ALA A 411 14.40 -4.55 6.87
N GLY A 412 15.32 -5.46 7.24
CA GLY A 412 14.98 -6.71 7.92
C GLY A 412 14.40 -6.51 9.32
N ARG A 413 14.85 -5.47 10.04
CA ARG A 413 14.32 -5.11 11.36
C ARG A 413 12.90 -4.57 11.24
N GLU A 414 12.67 -3.69 10.27
CA GLU A 414 11.35 -3.13 9.98
C GLU A 414 10.37 -4.23 9.58
N LEU A 415 10.81 -5.16 8.72
CA LEU A 415 10.01 -6.34 8.36
C LEU A 415 9.59 -7.13 9.59
N TYR A 416 10.54 -7.46 10.47
CA TYR A 416 10.24 -8.19 11.70
C TYR A 416 9.20 -7.46 12.55
N HIS A 417 9.37 -6.16 12.77
CA HIS A 417 8.43 -5.36 13.55
C HIS A 417 7.04 -5.31 12.90
N ALA A 418 6.96 -5.10 11.58
CA ALA A 418 5.69 -5.09 10.84
C ALA A 418 4.97 -6.45 10.92
N LEU A 419 5.70 -7.56 10.85
CA LEU A 419 5.13 -8.90 11.03
C LEU A 419 4.57 -9.09 12.44
N MET A 420 5.28 -8.62 13.47
CA MET A 420 4.88 -8.80 14.87
C MET A 420 3.77 -7.84 15.33
N ALA A 421 3.62 -6.68 14.68
CA ALA A 421 2.58 -5.70 15.01
C ALA A 421 1.22 -6.01 14.35
N ARG A 422 1.17 -6.99 13.44
CA ARG A 422 -0.03 -7.31 12.66
C ARG A 422 -1.16 -7.84 13.54
N THR A 423 -2.40 -7.61 13.10
CA THR A 423 -3.63 -8.17 13.70
C THR A 423 -4.38 -9.11 12.75
N GLY A 424 -3.82 -9.38 11.55
CA GLY A 424 -4.42 -10.20 10.50
C GLY A 424 -4.01 -11.67 10.51
N SER A 425 -4.72 -12.49 9.71
CA SER A 425 -4.57 -13.96 9.69
C SER A 425 -3.52 -14.51 8.72
N SER A 426 -2.92 -13.67 7.88
CA SER A 426 -1.82 -14.05 6.97
C SER A 426 -0.73 -12.98 7.01
N ALA A 427 0.51 -13.38 6.75
CA ALA A 427 1.69 -12.52 6.65
C ALA A 427 1.98 -12.06 5.22
N GLN A 428 1.33 -12.70 4.24
CA GLN A 428 1.70 -12.59 2.83
C GLN A 428 1.64 -11.16 2.32
N LEU A 429 0.59 -10.40 2.65
CA LEU A 429 0.48 -9.01 2.19
C LEU A 429 1.62 -8.13 2.73
N VAL A 430 2.07 -8.34 3.97
CA VAL A 430 3.20 -7.58 4.55
C VAL A 430 4.53 -8.01 3.93
N LEU A 431 4.73 -9.31 3.69
CA LEU A 431 5.90 -9.82 2.98
C LEU A 431 5.99 -9.23 1.56
N ASP A 432 4.87 -9.19 0.83
CA ASP A 432 4.82 -8.63 -0.51
C ASP A 432 4.99 -7.12 -0.53
N ALA A 433 4.38 -6.41 0.43
CA ALA A 433 4.52 -4.98 0.62
C ALA A 433 5.98 -4.59 0.92
N TRP A 434 6.65 -5.34 1.80
CA TRP A 434 8.06 -5.14 2.09
C TRP A 434 8.92 -5.42 0.88
N ALA A 435 8.66 -6.55 0.20
CA ALA A 435 9.46 -6.97 -0.92
C ALA A 435 9.34 -6.02 -2.13
N ALA A 436 8.20 -5.37 -2.32
CA ALA A 436 8.04 -4.35 -3.35
C ALA A 436 8.94 -3.12 -3.13
N GLU A 437 9.16 -2.73 -1.87
CA GLU A 437 10.00 -1.58 -1.50
C GLU A 437 11.48 -1.96 -1.36
N ALA A 438 11.78 -3.10 -0.74
CA ALA A 438 13.14 -3.51 -0.40
C ALA A 438 13.85 -4.23 -1.54
N LEU A 439 13.20 -5.12 -2.30
CA LEU A 439 13.92 -5.95 -3.29
C LEU A 439 14.74 -5.20 -4.34
N PRO A 440 14.36 -3.99 -4.81
CA PRO A 440 15.23 -3.21 -5.69
C PRO A 440 16.60 -2.94 -5.03
N GLY A 441 17.64 -3.71 -5.41
CA GLY A 441 19.02 -3.59 -4.91
C GLY A 441 19.34 -4.38 -3.63
N TYR A 442 18.36 -4.94 -2.94
CA TYR A 442 18.60 -5.66 -1.67
C TYR A 442 19.28 -7.04 -1.84
N PRO A 443 18.91 -7.88 -2.84
CA PRO A 443 19.67 -9.10 -3.12
C PRO A 443 21.13 -8.83 -3.49
N GLU A 444 21.41 -7.74 -4.22
CA GLU A 444 22.77 -7.33 -4.59
C GLU A 444 23.60 -6.95 -3.35
N ARG A 445 22.97 -6.29 -2.36
CA ARG A 445 23.61 -6.02 -1.06
C ARG A 445 23.91 -7.32 -0.31
N LEU A 446 22.95 -8.25 -0.21
CA LEU A 446 23.17 -9.52 0.46
C LEU A 446 24.24 -10.38 -0.24
N ALA A 447 24.41 -10.25 -1.56
CA ALA A 447 25.42 -11.00 -2.31
C ALA A 447 26.85 -10.79 -1.79
N ALA A 448 27.15 -9.66 -1.14
CA ALA A 448 28.44 -9.43 -0.48
C ALA A 448 28.72 -10.42 0.67
N ALA A 449 27.68 -11.04 1.25
CA ALA A 449 27.80 -12.08 2.27
C ALA A 449 27.71 -13.50 1.69
N ALA A 450 27.53 -13.67 0.37
CA ALA A 450 27.24 -14.96 -0.24
C ALA A 450 28.46 -15.90 -0.35
N SER A 451 29.68 -15.40 -0.17
CA SER A 451 30.89 -16.24 -0.10
C SER A 451 31.83 -15.76 0.98
N TYR A 452 32.65 -16.68 1.50
CA TYR A 452 33.61 -16.36 2.55
C TYR A 452 34.60 -15.28 2.08
N ASP A 453 35.11 -15.41 0.85
CA ASP A 453 36.05 -14.47 0.27
C ASP A 453 35.42 -13.10 0.00
N ALA A 454 34.18 -13.06 -0.52
CA ALA A 454 33.48 -11.80 -0.77
C ALA A 454 33.19 -11.04 0.52
N PHE A 455 32.77 -11.77 1.56
CA PHE A 455 32.46 -11.20 2.87
C PHE A 455 33.72 -10.66 3.57
N THR A 456 34.78 -11.47 3.62
CA THR A 456 36.03 -11.07 4.27
C THR A 456 36.78 -9.96 3.54
N ALA A 457 36.55 -9.79 2.24
CA ALA A 457 37.07 -8.65 1.47
C ALA A 457 36.36 -7.32 1.78
N GLN A 458 35.17 -7.36 2.41
CA GLN A 458 34.47 -6.15 2.82
C GLN A 458 35.19 -5.41 3.94
N SER A 459 34.90 -4.13 4.11
CA SER A 459 35.41 -3.36 5.24
C SER A 459 34.83 -3.87 6.58
N ALA A 460 35.54 -3.63 7.67
CA ALA A 460 35.03 -3.86 9.02
C ALA A 460 33.87 -2.92 9.42
N GLN A 461 33.37 -2.06 8.55
CA GLN A 461 32.07 -1.43 8.77
C GLN A 461 30.98 -2.22 8.04
N GLU A 462 31.25 -2.58 6.79
CA GLU A 462 30.28 -3.26 5.93
C GLU A 462 29.96 -4.68 6.42
N GLN A 463 30.93 -5.45 6.93
CA GLN A 463 30.62 -6.79 7.46
C GLN A 463 29.64 -6.71 8.65
N ASP A 464 29.69 -5.64 9.46
CA ASP A 464 28.88 -5.47 10.69
C ASP A 464 27.46 -5.11 10.30
N LEU A 465 27.32 -4.23 9.30
CA LEU A 465 26.04 -3.93 8.68
C LEU A 465 25.41 -5.17 8.03
N LEU A 466 26.19 -6.00 7.34
CA LEU A 466 25.70 -7.25 6.74
C LEU A 466 25.28 -8.26 7.80
N GLU A 467 26.10 -8.47 8.83
CA GLU A 467 25.80 -9.36 9.95
C GLU A 467 24.52 -8.93 10.69
N CYS A 468 24.37 -7.65 11.01
CA CYS A 468 23.16 -7.13 11.67
C CYS A 468 21.91 -7.28 10.80
N GLU A 469 22.04 -7.05 9.48
CA GLU A 469 20.93 -7.19 8.54
C GLU A 469 20.50 -8.66 8.38
N LEU A 470 21.45 -9.57 8.21
CA LEU A 470 21.20 -11.02 8.17
C LEU A 470 20.59 -11.50 9.48
N TYR A 471 21.02 -10.97 10.62
CA TYR A 471 20.43 -11.28 11.91
C TYR A 471 18.97 -10.80 12.00
N ALA A 472 18.69 -9.61 11.50
CA ALA A 472 17.32 -9.10 11.48
C ALA A 472 16.40 -9.94 10.58
N LEU A 473 16.90 -10.38 9.42
CA LEU A 473 16.20 -11.32 8.55
C LEU A 473 16.06 -12.71 9.20
N SER A 474 17.04 -13.20 9.96
CA SER A 474 16.95 -14.51 10.61
C SER A 474 15.88 -14.52 11.71
N ARG A 475 15.65 -13.39 12.39
CA ARG A 475 14.48 -13.24 13.29
C ARG A 475 13.16 -13.32 12.54
N THR A 476 13.10 -12.81 11.32
CA THR A 476 11.93 -12.97 10.44
C THR A 476 11.74 -14.43 10.04
N ALA A 477 12.81 -15.12 9.64
CA ALA A 477 12.76 -16.54 9.32
C ALA A 477 12.30 -17.38 10.51
N ASP A 478 12.82 -17.12 11.71
CA ASP A 478 12.42 -17.77 12.96
C ASP A 478 10.93 -17.58 13.24
N ALA A 479 10.41 -16.37 13.08
CA ALA A 479 9.00 -16.06 13.31
C ALA A 479 8.07 -16.77 12.31
N LEU A 480 8.43 -16.80 11.03
CA LEU A 480 7.68 -17.49 9.98
C LEU A 480 7.71 -19.01 10.18
N ALA A 481 8.85 -19.56 10.61
CA ALA A 481 9.00 -21.00 10.83
C ALA A 481 8.13 -21.56 11.97
N LEU A 482 7.64 -20.73 12.90
CA LEU A 482 6.77 -21.17 14.00
C LEU A 482 5.47 -21.85 13.53
N GLU A 483 5.01 -21.56 12.30
CA GLU A 483 3.83 -22.20 11.69
C GLU A 483 4.02 -23.70 11.46
N PHE A 484 5.25 -24.13 11.18
CA PHE A 484 5.58 -25.49 10.79
C PHE A 484 6.19 -26.30 11.94
N GLN A 485 6.63 -25.62 13.01
CA GLN A 485 7.30 -26.26 14.13
C GLN A 485 6.31 -27.09 14.98
N PRO A 486 6.74 -28.28 15.45
CA PRO A 486 5.92 -29.11 16.33
C PRO A 486 5.66 -28.41 17.68
N PRO A 487 4.54 -28.75 18.37
CA PRO A 487 4.25 -28.22 19.70
C PRO A 487 5.21 -28.77 20.76
N TYR A 488 5.48 -27.98 21.81
CA TYR A 488 6.28 -28.41 22.97
C TYR A 488 5.42 -29.10 24.04
N GLY A 489 5.39 -30.43 24.06
CA GLY A 489 4.62 -31.19 25.05
C GLY A 489 3.15 -30.73 25.17
N ASP A 490 2.59 -30.84 26.38
CA ASP A 490 1.24 -30.31 26.72
C ASP A 490 1.28 -28.85 27.25
N GLY A 491 2.43 -28.17 27.15
CA GLY A 491 2.64 -26.83 27.69
C GLY A 491 2.07 -25.71 26.79
N PRO A 492 1.81 -24.51 27.34
CA PRO A 492 1.33 -23.38 26.54
C PRO A 492 2.40 -22.98 25.49
N VAL A 493 1.93 -22.63 24.29
CA VAL A 493 2.79 -22.07 23.23
C VAL A 493 3.50 -20.82 23.78
N ARG A 494 4.84 -20.83 23.83
CA ARG A 494 5.65 -19.75 24.43
C ARG A 494 5.48 -18.39 23.71
N ASP A 495 4.97 -18.38 22.49
CA ASP A 495 4.52 -17.17 21.76
C ASP A 495 3.35 -17.53 20.83
N GLY A 496 2.13 -17.12 21.17
CA GLY A 496 0.89 -17.46 20.45
C GLY A 496 0.69 -16.77 19.09
N VAL A 497 1.74 -16.21 18.49
CA VAL A 497 1.65 -15.49 17.21
C VAL A 497 1.54 -16.50 16.07
N ARG A 498 0.43 -16.44 15.33
CA ARG A 498 0.23 -17.17 14.08
C ARG A 498 0.29 -16.17 12.93
N LEU A 499 1.27 -16.35 12.06
CA LEU A 499 1.51 -15.51 10.88
C LEU A 499 0.77 -16.04 9.66
N GLY A 500 0.27 -17.28 9.67
CA GLY A 500 -0.58 -17.81 8.60
C GLY A 500 0.09 -17.79 7.23
N VAL A 501 1.35 -18.22 7.18
CA VAL A 501 2.16 -18.38 5.96
C VAL A 501 2.29 -19.87 5.62
N GLY A 502 2.08 -20.24 4.36
CA GLY A 502 2.32 -21.58 3.86
C GLY A 502 3.81 -21.88 3.64
N ARG A 503 4.18 -23.17 3.55
CA ARG A 503 5.58 -23.57 3.32
C ARG A 503 6.11 -23.05 1.97
N GLU A 504 5.30 -23.10 0.92
CA GLU A 504 5.66 -22.60 -0.41
C GLU A 504 5.85 -21.08 -0.42
N GLU A 505 4.98 -20.34 0.26
CA GLU A 505 5.07 -18.88 0.42
C GLU A 505 6.34 -18.48 1.18
N PHE A 506 6.64 -19.20 2.27
CA PHE A 506 7.86 -19.03 3.04
C PHE A 506 9.11 -19.24 2.19
N ALA A 507 9.18 -20.35 1.44
CA ALA A 507 10.31 -20.63 0.54
C ALA A 507 10.42 -19.61 -0.60
N ALA A 508 9.30 -19.25 -1.23
CA ALA A 508 9.26 -18.28 -2.32
C ALA A 508 9.74 -16.89 -1.88
N PHE A 509 9.44 -16.48 -0.65
CA PHE A 509 9.92 -15.21 -0.10
C PHE A 509 11.45 -15.15 -0.02
N PHE A 510 12.11 -16.15 0.58
CA PHE A 510 13.57 -16.18 0.68
C PHE A 510 14.25 -16.45 -0.67
N ALA A 511 13.61 -17.16 -1.59
CA ALA A 511 14.09 -17.30 -2.96
C ALA A 511 14.22 -15.94 -3.68
N ARG A 512 13.28 -15.00 -3.45
CA ARG A 512 13.37 -13.63 -3.99
C ARG A 512 14.56 -12.84 -3.43
N LEU A 513 15.08 -13.23 -2.27
CA LEU A 513 16.28 -12.65 -1.65
C LEU A 513 17.59 -13.27 -2.17
N GLY A 514 17.52 -14.18 -3.15
CA GLY A 514 18.68 -14.88 -3.71
C GLY A 514 19.11 -16.10 -2.89
N MET A 515 18.25 -16.59 -1.98
CA MET A 515 18.56 -17.76 -1.16
C MET A 515 17.97 -19.04 -1.76
N THR A 516 18.63 -20.16 -1.50
CA THR A 516 18.21 -21.49 -1.97
C THR A 516 17.74 -22.32 -0.80
N GLU A 517 16.59 -22.99 -0.95
CA GLU A 517 16.08 -23.93 0.04
C GLU A 517 17.02 -25.11 0.22
N VAL A 518 17.21 -25.50 1.47
CA VAL A 518 17.96 -26.69 1.89
C VAL A 518 16.97 -27.83 2.10
N GLY A 519 17.18 -28.94 1.39
CA GLY A 519 16.31 -30.11 1.40
C GLY A 519 16.95 -31.38 1.98
N ALA A 520 16.24 -32.50 1.82
CA ALA A 520 16.61 -33.82 2.35
C ALA A 520 17.49 -34.69 1.43
N ALA A 521 17.90 -34.17 0.27
CA ALA A 521 18.36 -34.99 -0.87
C ALA A 521 19.57 -35.89 -0.55
N ASP A 522 20.44 -35.47 0.36
CA ASP A 522 21.73 -36.13 0.65
C ASP A 522 21.84 -36.66 2.08
N GLY A 523 20.71 -36.81 2.78
CA GLY A 523 20.67 -37.31 4.16
C GLY A 523 20.91 -36.22 5.21
N PHE A 524 21.20 -36.63 6.45
CA PHE A 524 21.44 -35.68 7.54
C PHE A 524 22.81 -35.01 7.39
N ASP A 525 22.84 -33.68 7.37
CA ASP A 525 24.04 -32.88 7.38
C ASP A 525 23.96 -31.85 8.53
N PRO A 526 24.81 -31.94 9.57
CA PRO A 526 24.73 -31.06 10.72
C PRO A 526 25.11 -29.60 10.42
N PHE A 527 25.69 -29.31 9.26
CA PHE A 527 25.93 -27.94 8.81
C PHE A 527 24.63 -27.28 8.31
N LEU A 528 23.79 -28.06 7.65
CA LEU A 528 22.57 -27.63 6.97
C LEU A 528 21.31 -27.84 7.82
N HIS A 529 21.35 -28.76 8.79
CA HIS A 529 20.20 -29.24 9.53
C HIS A 529 20.28 -28.95 11.03
N GLU A 530 19.12 -28.64 11.60
CA GLU A 530 18.86 -28.53 13.03
C GLU A 530 17.97 -29.71 13.45
N ILE A 531 18.41 -30.52 14.42
CA ILE A 531 17.61 -31.64 14.92
C ILE A 531 16.45 -31.06 15.73
N ALA A 532 15.24 -31.21 15.20
CA ALA A 532 14.02 -30.71 15.82
C ALA A 532 13.27 -31.80 16.59
N GLU A 533 13.32 -33.03 16.08
CA GLU A 533 12.72 -34.20 16.69
C GLU A 533 13.64 -35.42 16.51
N LEU A 534 13.72 -36.26 17.52
CA LEU A 534 14.50 -37.49 17.50
C LEU A 534 13.61 -38.71 17.72
N VAL A 535 13.62 -39.65 16.77
CA VAL A 535 13.05 -40.98 16.91
C VAL A 535 14.17 -41.94 17.35
N PRO A 536 14.08 -42.60 18.52
CA PRO A 536 15.12 -43.54 18.94
C PRO A 536 15.24 -44.73 17.98
N ALA A 537 16.46 -45.09 17.59
CA ALA A 537 16.74 -46.34 16.89
C ALA A 537 16.83 -47.52 17.87
N GLU A 538 16.52 -48.74 17.40
CA GLU A 538 16.69 -49.95 18.20
C GLU A 538 18.17 -50.24 18.52
N ASP A 539 19.06 -49.97 17.56
CA ASP A 539 20.51 -50.07 17.74
C ASP A 539 21.04 -48.78 18.41
N PRO A 540 21.60 -48.86 19.65
CA PRO A 540 22.15 -47.70 20.35
C PRO A 540 23.29 -47.00 19.63
N ASP A 541 23.95 -47.66 18.67
CA ASP A 541 25.07 -47.12 17.89
C ASP A 541 24.67 -46.71 16.46
N ALA A 542 23.39 -46.79 16.10
CA ALA A 542 22.91 -46.42 14.77
C ALA A 542 23.24 -44.95 14.44
N PRO A 543 23.74 -44.67 13.22
CA PRO A 543 24.03 -43.30 12.77
C PRO A 543 22.75 -42.48 12.64
N ILE A 544 22.90 -41.17 12.49
CA ILE A 544 21.76 -40.25 12.29
C ILE A 544 21.20 -40.43 10.88
N GLU A 545 19.94 -40.87 10.80
CA GLU A 545 19.15 -40.99 9.59
C GLU A 545 18.13 -39.84 9.52
N LEU A 546 18.13 -39.06 8.45
CA LEU A 546 17.10 -38.04 8.22
C LEU A 546 15.78 -38.69 7.82
N LEU A 547 14.71 -38.40 8.55
CA LEU A 547 13.37 -38.93 8.26
C LEU A 547 12.47 -37.94 7.53
N ASP A 548 12.52 -36.67 7.94
CA ASP A 548 11.64 -35.63 7.41
C ASP A 548 12.24 -34.23 7.61
N VAL A 549 11.83 -33.28 6.76
CA VAL A 549 12.15 -31.86 6.90
C VAL A 549 10.88 -31.14 7.36
N LEU A 550 10.85 -30.77 8.63
CA LEU A 550 9.70 -30.15 9.29
C LEU A 550 9.51 -28.69 8.85
N TRP A 551 10.61 -27.94 8.70
CA TRP A 551 10.61 -26.60 8.11
C TRP A 551 11.87 -26.37 7.28
N PRO A 552 11.78 -25.58 6.19
CA PRO A 552 12.91 -25.38 5.29
C PRO A 552 14.01 -24.53 5.94
N GLY A 553 15.25 -24.82 5.52
CA GLY A 553 16.42 -23.97 5.75
C GLY A 553 16.81 -23.27 4.46
N PHE A 554 17.73 -22.31 4.55
CA PHE A 554 18.15 -21.51 3.41
C PHE A 554 19.66 -21.26 3.43
N VAL A 555 20.27 -21.33 2.25
CA VAL A 555 21.65 -20.91 2.00
C VAL A 555 21.68 -19.71 1.07
N LEU A 556 22.65 -18.82 1.27
CA LEU A 556 22.98 -17.71 0.38
C LEU A 556 24.38 -17.95 -0.19
N GLY A 557 24.47 -18.56 -1.36
CA GLY A 557 25.74 -19.02 -1.90
C GLY A 557 26.41 -20.07 -0.99
N GLU A 558 27.57 -19.75 -0.45
CA GLU A 558 28.33 -20.57 0.51
C GLU A 558 27.84 -20.42 1.96
N LEU A 559 27.11 -19.34 2.28
CA LEU A 559 26.64 -19.01 3.63
C LEU A 559 25.38 -19.80 3.99
N VAL A 560 25.36 -20.45 5.17
CA VAL A 560 24.12 -20.92 5.77
C VAL A 560 23.42 -19.75 6.44
N PHE A 561 22.28 -19.35 5.90
CA PHE A 561 21.45 -18.30 6.49
C PHE A 561 20.57 -18.86 7.61
N THR A 562 19.84 -19.96 7.34
CA THR A 562 19.09 -20.68 8.37
C THR A 562 19.13 -22.18 8.10
N ARG A 563 19.14 -22.99 9.16
CA ARG A 563 19.14 -24.45 9.03
C ARG A 563 17.73 -25.01 8.91
N ALA A 564 17.59 -26.09 8.15
CA ALA A 564 16.32 -26.79 8.04
C ALA A 564 16.07 -27.60 9.31
N GLY A 565 14.86 -27.49 9.87
CA GLY A 565 14.47 -28.32 11.00
C GLY A 565 14.11 -29.71 10.54
N VAL A 566 14.75 -30.72 11.11
CA VAL A 566 14.58 -32.10 10.67
C VAL A 566 14.12 -33.01 11.80
N ARG A 567 13.32 -34.01 11.42
CA ARG A 567 13.10 -35.20 12.23
C ARG A 567 14.15 -36.23 11.82
N VAL A 568 14.85 -36.78 12.80
CA VAL A 568 15.88 -37.80 12.56
C VAL A 568 15.62 -39.07 13.37
N ARG A 569 16.27 -40.16 12.97
CA ARG A 569 16.40 -41.38 13.76
C ARG A 569 17.87 -41.60 14.09
N ALA A 570 18.18 -41.92 15.34
CA ALA A 570 19.55 -42.21 15.75
C ALA A 570 19.59 -43.14 16.97
N GLY A 571 20.71 -43.84 17.13
CA GLY A 571 20.99 -44.62 18.33
C GLY A 571 21.28 -43.72 19.54
N ALA A 572 20.85 -44.14 20.72
CA ALA A 572 20.94 -43.32 21.94
C ALA A 572 22.37 -42.94 22.36
N ARG A 573 23.42 -43.62 21.86
CA ARG A 573 24.82 -43.23 22.11
C ARG A 573 25.36 -42.21 21.11
N VAL A 574 24.66 -42.03 19.98
CA VAL A 574 24.95 -41.04 18.94
C VAL A 574 24.19 -39.75 19.23
N ALA A 575 22.87 -39.84 19.48
CA ALA A 575 22.03 -38.72 19.90
C ALA A 575 21.08 -39.20 21.01
N GLU A 576 21.15 -38.60 22.19
CA GLU A 576 20.37 -39.01 23.37
C GLU A 576 18.94 -38.44 23.27
N PRO A 577 17.90 -39.30 23.28
CA PRO A 577 16.51 -38.84 23.32
C PRO A 577 16.23 -37.94 24.54
N GLY A 578 15.59 -36.80 24.31
CA GLY A 578 15.35 -35.80 25.35
C GLY A 578 16.54 -34.90 25.64
N TRP A 579 17.67 -35.08 24.96
CA TRP A 579 18.78 -34.11 24.92
C TRP A 579 18.97 -33.55 23.51
N ALA A 580 19.14 -34.39 22.50
CA ALA A 580 19.39 -33.93 21.13
C ALA A 580 18.28 -33.05 20.54
N ASP A 581 17.04 -33.31 20.92
CA ASP A 581 15.82 -32.62 20.48
C ASP A 581 15.28 -31.59 21.48
N ALA A 582 15.80 -31.56 22.72
CA ALA A 582 15.29 -30.67 23.78
C ALA A 582 16.33 -29.74 24.41
N SER A 583 17.64 -29.99 24.25
CA SER A 583 18.70 -29.13 24.80
C SER A 583 18.62 -27.72 24.21
N PRO A 584 19.06 -26.67 24.90
CA PRO A 584 18.90 -25.31 24.38
C PRO A 584 19.60 -25.14 23.03
N VAL A 585 18.93 -24.46 22.10
CA VAL A 585 19.48 -24.18 20.76
C VAL A 585 20.02 -22.76 20.71
N TYR A 586 21.32 -22.63 20.47
CA TYR A 586 22.02 -21.35 20.44
C TYR A 586 21.87 -20.66 19.08
N TRP A 587 22.06 -19.34 19.04
CA TRP A 587 21.88 -18.45 17.86
C TRP A 587 20.47 -18.48 17.25
N ALA A 588 19.46 -18.85 18.04
CA ALA A 588 18.06 -18.88 17.60
C ALA A 588 17.28 -17.90 18.47
N PHE A 589 16.51 -17.01 17.85
CA PHE A 589 15.74 -16.02 18.58
C PHE A 589 14.38 -16.57 19.03
N ARG A 590 13.72 -17.37 18.17
CA ARG A 590 12.42 -18.00 18.47
C ARG A 590 12.36 -19.46 18.03
N ARG A 591 11.80 -20.29 18.91
CA ARG A 591 11.43 -21.69 18.63
C ARG A 591 10.16 -22.04 19.42
N ARG A 592 9.29 -22.84 18.83
CA ARG A 592 8.04 -23.30 19.45
C ARG A 592 8.26 -24.50 20.37
N GLY A 593 9.09 -25.45 19.91
CA GLY A 593 9.33 -26.76 20.51
C GLY A 593 10.60 -26.89 21.34
N ARG A 594 11.38 -25.82 21.50
CA ARG A 594 12.75 -25.90 22.04
C ARG A 594 13.15 -24.58 22.67
N ARG A 595 13.99 -24.58 23.71
CA ARG A 595 14.47 -23.36 24.33
C ARG A 595 15.49 -22.64 23.43
N PRO A 596 15.19 -21.43 22.92
CA PRO A 596 16.16 -20.63 22.16
C PRO A 596 17.12 -19.89 23.10
N VAL A 597 18.40 -19.86 22.74
CA VAL A 597 19.44 -19.04 23.39
C VAL A 597 20.04 -18.11 22.33
N ASP A 598 19.96 -16.81 22.57
CA ASP A 598 20.36 -15.79 21.60
C ASP A 598 21.09 -14.66 22.30
N LEU A 599 22.17 -14.16 21.68
CA LEU A 599 23.06 -13.16 22.26
C LEU A 599 22.33 -11.85 22.62
N SER A 600 21.26 -11.54 21.89
CA SER A 600 20.48 -10.33 22.11
C SER A 600 19.58 -10.36 23.35
N GLN A 601 19.38 -11.54 23.95
CA GLN A 601 18.49 -11.70 25.10
C GLN A 601 19.03 -10.87 26.29
N GLY A 602 18.16 -10.05 26.88
CA GLY A 602 18.53 -9.12 27.95
C GLY A 602 19.09 -7.77 27.48
N TRP A 603 19.28 -7.56 26.17
CA TRP A 603 19.68 -6.26 25.63
C TRP A 603 18.47 -5.31 25.52
N GLY A 604 18.75 -4.00 25.50
CA GLY A 604 17.73 -2.98 25.28
C GLY A 604 17.06 -3.07 23.90
N SER A 605 15.86 -2.49 23.77
CA SER A 605 15.00 -2.62 22.58
C SER A 605 15.67 -2.22 21.26
N ASN A 606 16.62 -1.28 21.31
CA ASN A 606 17.41 -0.85 20.16
C ASN A 606 18.75 -1.59 20.06
N SER A 607 19.46 -1.77 21.18
CA SER A 607 20.78 -2.40 21.19
C SER A 607 20.75 -3.83 20.67
N GLN A 608 19.68 -4.59 20.92
CA GLN A 608 19.52 -5.97 20.44
C GLN A 608 19.70 -6.14 18.91
N TRP A 609 19.55 -5.08 18.12
CA TRP A 609 19.68 -5.13 16.67
C TRP A 609 21.11 -4.97 16.15
N SER A 610 22.07 -4.67 17.03
CA SER A 610 23.50 -4.75 16.72
C SER A 610 24.08 -6.15 17.01
N THR A 611 23.22 -7.17 17.02
CA THR A 611 23.64 -8.56 17.23
C THR A 611 24.12 -9.12 15.89
N SER A 612 25.32 -9.70 15.89
CA SER A 612 25.87 -10.35 14.69
C SER A 612 25.12 -11.64 14.35
N HIS A 613 24.84 -11.83 13.08
CA HIS A 613 24.41 -13.13 12.57
C HIS A 613 25.56 -14.15 12.67
N ARG A 614 25.21 -15.41 12.88
CA ARG A 614 26.17 -16.50 12.87
C ARG A 614 26.63 -16.78 11.44
N MET A 615 27.92 -16.62 11.17
CA MET A 615 28.47 -16.75 9.82
C MET A 615 29.11 -18.14 9.59
N ASP A 616 28.31 -19.10 9.07
CA ASP A 616 28.75 -20.45 8.71
C ASP A 616 28.92 -20.57 7.18
N PHE A 617 30.13 -20.85 6.67
CA PHE A 617 30.42 -20.95 5.24
C PHE A 617 30.88 -22.35 4.82
N ARG A 618 30.30 -22.88 3.75
CA ARG A 618 30.77 -24.10 3.07
C ARG A 618 31.47 -23.72 1.77
N THR A 619 32.80 -23.73 1.80
CA THR A 619 33.62 -23.43 0.62
C THR A 619 34.16 -24.72 -0.01
N ALA A 620 34.85 -24.59 -1.15
CA ALA A 620 35.48 -25.73 -1.81
C ALA A 620 36.49 -26.49 -0.93
N ASP A 621 37.10 -25.82 0.05
CA ASP A 621 38.11 -26.41 0.93
C ASP A 621 37.50 -26.98 2.23
N GLY A 622 36.20 -26.73 2.48
CA GLY A 622 35.42 -27.29 3.59
C GLY A 622 34.66 -26.24 4.43
N ASP A 623 34.06 -26.71 5.53
CA ASP A 623 33.16 -25.92 6.37
C ASP A 623 33.93 -25.03 7.36
N ARG A 624 33.51 -23.76 7.46
CA ARG A 624 33.97 -22.75 8.42
C ARG A 624 32.80 -22.34 9.30
N LEU A 625 32.94 -22.41 10.62
CA LEU A 625 31.83 -22.17 11.55
C LEU A 625 32.03 -20.88 12.34
N ASN A 626 30.97 -20.07 12.40
CA ASN A 626 30.86 -18.82 13.15
C ASN A 626 32.07 -17.88 12.98
N VAL A 627 32.48 -17.62 11.74
CA VAL A 627 33.64 -16.76 11.44
C VAL A 627 33.28 -15.28 11.59
N VAL A 628 33.12 -14.81 12.83
CA VAL A 628 32.93 -13.40 13.20
C VAL A 628 34.28 -12.77 13.60
N ARG A 629 34.74 -11.85 12.74
CA ARG A 629 35.73 -10.74 12.86
C ARG A 629 37.06 -10.87 13.62
N THR A 630 37.28 -11.85 14.47
CA THR A 630 38.60 -12.14 15.02
C THR A 630 38.61 -13.58 15.49
N PRO A 631 39.47 -14.46 14.93
CA PRO A 631 39.54 -15.84 15.37
C PRO A 631 40.13 -15.87 16.78
N GLU A 632 39.29 -15.75 17.81
CA GLU A 632 39.50 -16.58 18.98
C GLU A 632 39.31 -18.02 18.48
N ARG A 633 40.45 -18.62 18.12
CA ARG A 633 40.50 -20.03 17.80
C ARG A 633 39.88 -20.76 18.98
N LEU A 634 39.17 -21.85 18.72
CA LEU A 634 38.74 -22.84 19.72
C LEU A 634 39.90 -23.42 20.58
N SER A 635 41.11 -22.82 20.55
CA SER A 635 42.36 -23.31 21.10
C SER A 635 42.75 -22.76 22.47
N ASP A 636 42.16 -21.69 23.03
CA ASP A 636 42.69 -21.14 24.29
C ASP A 636 41.58 -20.73 25.30
N HIS A 637 41.41 -21.58 26.32
CA HIS A 637 40.75 -21.35 27.63
C HIS A 637 39.23 -21.61 27.80
N HIS A 638 38.87 -22.89 27.95
CA HIS A 638 37.52 -23.34 28.34
C HIS A 638 37.12 -23.08 29.81
N ALA A 639 37.67 -22.08 30.49
CA ALA A 639 37.23 -21.76 31.86
C ALA A 639 36.18 -20.63 31.82
N ILE A 640 34.90 -21.00 31.84
CA ILE A 640 33.87 -20.08 32.31
C ILE A 640 34.05 -19.99 33.83
N ASP A 641 34.27 -18.80 34.37
CA ASP A 641 34.42 -18.61 35.82
C ASP A 641 33.19 -19.20 36.55
N GLY A 642 33.43 -20.21 37.39
CA GLY A 642 32.40 -20.84 38.23
C GLY A 642 31.76 -22.13 37.69
N PHE A 643 32.12 -22.61 36.48
CA PHE A 643 31.57 -23.83 35.89
C PHE A 643 32.66 -24.79 35.36
N PRO A 644 32.49 -26.13 35.45
CA PRO A 644 33.40 -27.06 34.79
C PRO A 644 33.38 -26.86 33.26
N PRO A 645 34.55 -26.80 32.59
CA PRO A 645 34.62 -26.69 31.13
C PRO A 645 33.82 -27.79 30.41
N LEU A 646 33.16 -27.48 29.29
CA LEU A 646 32.88 -28.51 28.28
C LEU A 646 34.21 -29.08 27.79
N SER A 647 34.25 -30.39 27.50
CA SER A 647 35.37 -30.96 26.77
C SER A 647 35.45 -30.36 25.37
N ARG A 648 36.63 -30.39 24.75
CA ARG A 648 36.81 -29.90 23.38
C ARG A 648 35.83 -30.54 22.39
N ALA A 649 35.59 -31.85 22.52
CA ALA A 649 34.65 -32.57 21.66
C ALA A 649 33.19 -32.09 21.85
N GLU A 650 32.78 -31.81 23.10
CA GLU A 650 31.44 -31.27 23.40
C GLU A 650 31.31 -29.82 22.92
N ALA A 651 32.38 -29.01 23.01
CA ALA A 651 32.39 -27.66 22.47
C ALA A 651 32.32 -27.65 20.93
N GLU A 652 33.04 -28.56 20.26
CA GLU A 652 32.95 -28.76 18.81
C GLU A 652 31.56 -29.29 18.39
N GLU A 653 30.96 -30.20 19.16
CA GLU A 653 29.58 -30.67 18.97
C GLU A 653 28.58 -29.51 19.11
N LEU A 654 28.67 -28.73 20.19
CA LEU A 654 27.81 -27.57 20.43
C LEU A 654 27.95 -26.53 19.32
N LEU A 655 29.18 -26.23 18.89
CA LEU A 655 29.42 -25.29 17.80
C LEU A 655 28.84 -25.84 16.48
N ARG A 656 29.02 -27.13 16.18
CA ARG A 656 28.54 -27.73 14.93
C ARG A 656 27.02 -27.87 14.88
N HIS A 657 26.39 -28.40 15.93
CA HIS A 657 24.95 -28.67 15.97
C HIS A 657 24.11 -27.53 16.55
N ARG A 658 24.76 -26.47 17.06
CA ARG A 658 24.14 -25.37 17.83
C ARG A 658 23.45 -25.81 19.12
N CYS A 659 23.63 -27.07 19.50
CA CYS A 659 23.10 -27.70 20.69
C CYS A 659 23.98 -28.92 21.02
N LEU A 660 23.80 -29.49 22.22
CA LEU A 660 24.42 -30.76 22.57
C LEU A 660 23.48 -31.92 22.21
N LEU A 661 24.04 -32.96 21.58
CA LEU A 661 23.29 -34.17 21.22
C LEU A 661 23.12 -35.11 22.41
N ARG A 662 23.94 -34.94 23.45
CA ARG A 662 23.97 -35.78 24.64
C ARG A 662 24.20 -34.94 25.88
N ARG A 663 23.88 -35.50 27.04
CA ARG A 663 24.25 -34.87 28.30
C ARG A 663 25.78 -34.72 28.41
N PRO A 664 26.31 -33.54 28.70
CA PRO A 664 27.74 -33.36 28.86
C PRO A 664 28.26 -34.14 30.07
N ALA A 665 29.40 -34.82 29.90
CA ALA A 665 29.90 -35.82 30.85
C ALA A 665 30.26 -35.22 32.22
N GLY A 666 30.67 -33.94 32.26
CA GLY A 666 30.96 -33.19 33.48
C GLY A 666 29.73 -32.79 34.29
N TYR A 667 28.52 -33.07 33.79
CA TYR A 667 27.25 -32.51 34.27
C TYR A 667 26.14 -33.57 34.39
N PRO A 668 26.31 -34.62 35.21
CA PRO A 668 25.36 -35.74 35.27
C PRO A 668 23.96 -35.34 35.78
N GLU A 669 23.90 -34.31 36.64
CA GLU A 669 22.66 -33.79 37.25
C GLU A 669 22.02 -32.63 36.47
N LEU A 670 22.61 -32.24 35.34
CA LEU A 670 22.09 -31.13 34.54
C LEU A 670 20.74 -31.51 33.94
N VAL A 671 19.77 -30.60 34.07
CA VAL A 671 18.42 -30.79 33.51
C VAL A 671 18.34 -30.06 32.17
N VAL A 672 17.85 -30.74 31.14
CA VAL A 672 17.94 -30.27 29.74
C VAL A 672 17.34 -28.87 29.48
N ASP A 673 16.22 -28.51 30.11
CA ASP A 673 15.57 -27.19 29.94
C ASP A 673 15.94 -26.17 31.06
N SER A 674 16.93 -26.50 31.90
CA SER A 674 17.38 -25.62 33.00
C SER A 674 18.12 -24.37 32.49
N GLN A 675 18.22 -23.34 33.34
CA GLN A 675 19.03 -22.15 33.03
C GLN A 675 20.50 -22.53 32.85
N GLU A 676 21.01 -23.43 33.68
CA GLU A 676 22.37 -23.94 33.64
C GLU A 676 22.70 -24.60 32.30
N ALA A 677 21.73 -25.25 31.64
CA ALA A 677 21.92 -25.86 30.32
C ALA A 677 22.01 -24.83 29.18
N ALA A 678 21.62 -23.58 29.44
CA ALA A 678 21.65 -22.45 28.50
C ALA A 678 22.84 -21.50 28.72
N ASP A 679 23.71 -21.77 29.70
CA ASP A 679 24.76 -20.85 30.14
C ASP A 679 26.17 -21.24 29.62
N PHE A 680 26.29 -22.07 28.57
CA PHE A 680 27.60 -22.46 28.00
C PHE A 680 28.29 -21.38 27.15
N TRP A 681 27.56 -20.31 26.80
CA TRP A 681 28.06 -19.10 26.11
C TRP A 681 29.01 -19.33 24.91
N PRO A 682 28.56 -20.01 23.83
CA PRO A 682 29.42 -20.37 22.70
C PRO A 682 29.57 -19.27 21.63
N PHE A 683 29.05 -18.06 21.89
CA PHE A 683 28.87 -17.02 20.86
C PHE A 683 30.18 -16.52 20.22
N ASP A 684 31.29 -16.56 20.96
CA ASP A 684 32.61 -16.14 20.50
C ASP A 684 33.44 -17.29 19.91
N TRP A 685 32.90 -18.52 19.88
CA TRP A 685 33.63 -19.70 19.42
C TRP A 685 33.63 -19.79 17.90
N THR A 686 34.80 -20.07 17.31
CA THR A 686 34.98 -20.16 15.86
C THR A 686 35.75 -21.42 15.45
N LEU A 687 35.44 -21.96 14.26
CA LEU A 687 36.26 -22.98 13.58
C LEU A 687 36.61 -22.45 12.17
N PRO A 688 37.73 -21.70 12.03
CA PRO A 688 38.06 -20.96 10.80
C PRO A 688 38.79 -21.81 9.74
N GLU A 689 39.38 -22.94 10.15
CA GLU A 689 39.94 -23.92 9.21
C GLU A 689 38.84 -24.90 8.81
N PRO A 690 38.88 -25.47 7.58
CA PRO A 690 38.00 -26.55 7.20
C PRO A 690 37.98 -27.56 8.32
N ALA A 691 36.79 -27.85 8.85
CA ALA A 691 36.69 -28.78 9.95
C ALA A 691 37.09 -30.17 9.45
N ALA A 692 38.39 -30.49 9.50
CA ALA A 692 38.91 -31.81 9.28
C ALA A 692 38.33 -32.64 10.42
N CYS A 693 37.30 -33.42 10.10
CA CYS A 693 36.72 -34.34 11.06
C CYS A 693 37.85 -35.18 11.65
N SER A 694 37.89 -35.27 12.99
CA SER A 694 38.78 -36.20 13.68
C SER A 694 38.70 -37.57 13.01
N PRO A 695 39.77 -38.37 12.94
CA PRO A 695 39.73 -39.74 12.40
C PRO A 695 38.60 -40.63 12.99
N ASP A 696 38.02 -40.23 14.12
CA ASP A 696 36.91 -40.90 14.83
C ASP A 696 35.51 -40.35 14.48
N CYS A 697 35.39 -39.34 13.61
CA CYS A 697 34.12 -38.74 13.19
C CYS A 697 33.39 -39.66 12.19
N ARG A 698 32.21 -40.16 12.57
CA ARG A 698 31.43 -41.17 11.82
C ARG A 698 30.44 -40.60 10.78
N ASP A 699 30.42 -39.29 10.55
CA ASP A 699 29.33 -38.60 9.84
C ASP A 699 29.53 -38.36 8.33
N HIS A 700 30.60 -38.85 7.72
CA HIS A 700 30.83 -38.62 6.28
C HIS A 700 30.25 -39.73 5.39
N GLY A 701 29.00 -39.52 4.96
CA GLY A 701 28.30 -40.33 3.95
C GLY A 701 27.64 -39.56 2.80
N SER A 702 27.82 -38.23 2.64
CA SER A 702 27.14 -37.47 1.59
C SER A 702 28.08 -37.04 0.45
N ASN A 703 27.77 -37.49 -0.77
CA ASN A 703 28.38 -37.05 -2.03
C ASN A 703 27.56 -35.87 -2.58
N TRP A 704 27.70 -34.68 -2.00
CA TRP A 704 27.08 -33.48 -2.55
C TRP A 704 27.85 -33.02 -3.80
N GLN A 705 27.22 -33.06 -4.98
CA GLN A 705 27.73 -32.40 -6.19
C GLN A 705 26.97 -31.10 -6.42
N ARG A 706 27.71 -30.00 -6.67
CA ARG A 706 27.18 -28.64 -6.91
C ARG A 706 26.10 -28.63 -8.01
N PRO A 707 25.02 -27.84 -7.87
CA PRO A 707 24.19 -27.38 -8.99
C PRO A 707 24.99 -26.52 -9.97
#